data_AF-A0A9D7AI65-F1
#
_entry.id   AF-A0A9D7AI65-F1
#
_cell.length_a   1.000
_cell.length_b   1.000
_cell.length_c   1.000
_cell.angle_alpha   90.00
_cell.angle_beta   90.00
_cell.angle_gamma   90.00
#
_symmetry.space_group_name_H-M   'P 1'
#
loop_
_entity.id
_entity.type
_entity.pdbx_description
1 polymer ?
#
loop_
_entity_poly.entity_id
_entity_poly.type
_entity_poly.pdbx_seq_one_letter_code
_entity_poly.pdbx_strand_id
1 'polypeptide(L)'
;MKKLVIPLSFPIILLGTSAKAVDTYQVSNPQGSSIFEVTFFNQGEAPEVHPDAEPVKPSTWTLDNLQKTKVLNSIDYWAEVITPRPGQLPAQIHITTFDEENATGSSGFVHQGQLSVTELQAALLGQNPGLLPFGSHAQLSLGKMDYDTLAYVPSLLPRSTTQADTFGIALHELAHGLGINSNIAGLNKPVDEDEDSTSTSSDSGNQDNSSTQDSKPYASTTYGNWTEHLRDDNGRSMQPGQAVLCSDCENPYSDNAFDVRKDKGYFTGQYVSEVLAGSMPGVPVKIMGEDGKLDTDYMSHIELKNSLMSHQNYRNYTTFMEAELAILQDMGYQIERRNMYGFSVYGDNQTIISQHSYSLWDATAQAYVSDQYNTSTLGLGLHIYGSNNQLHQAADILTAGAGAAGIRVDGENNTLIIEPDTRVYADGVNGRGVMFTYGKDHNFIHRGDIQANGEMGIAAIFDFGNNLLGNTSEYRGSFIRFVNSEEAELLPELNGALVDNADISGRLAGTDAAIYIAPNALVNNINIMNGARLEGAIYSDYNQKDDSEQQRLTQLTFGKLADDSGRATDEADASFNLRYDNNIQGINNLALELSGGQTSLNGIHQLYSVNVASDARLAGNSQYTLNSNGLFSNHGVIAPGNSMGRIDILGNYQQGEDGQLLLEIANDGSSDIFTVSGTADLNGQLTFVPQAGWYPGGWTQDTRSMLSFGSTTGEFSEINSQFESSTLKLQITPQGNGLYQLSMRRDNNAYSQYALDDNARRVGRALDQIVMNAQSDLQPLFSTLDFTDSTTIANALNQLSPANYSAMFASSLNREQQITDIISIQRASASDRSETGPRAFAIPFGGGFWQDRQDNSVGYNASSYGVIFGAEKPYEAAPDWTLGFHGAVSGQTVKVKSPENGTGKTTAFNLGLHTRYTQDPMAGLYLFGNGRIGIEDGSMDHSVRVGNYRTNNQSDWTGLSGSLMAGGGYNWKLTPEFSAGPVAALNYTVLSHPDINENGCGSACLELDAKNFNSLRSSIGIGSSLDLSRTTGQGFKASLQLTWNHEYLDTDLVQNANFSGYDNVSFSSKNRITSRDSAGVQANLSYQINKDVTANVGIASDLFRSGYNNVSGNASVNWRF
;
A
#
# COMPACT_ATOMS: atom_id res chain seq x y z
N MET A 1 17.75 -27.48 40.70
CA MET A 1 18.29 -28.29 41.82
C MET A 1 18.64 -27.32 42.94
N LYS A 2 17.90 -27.28 44.06
CA LYS A 2 18.17 -28.02 45.32
C LYS A 2 19.66 -27.92 45.72
N LYS A 3 20.11 -27.41 46.86
CA LYS A 3 19.50 -27.08 48.17
C LYS A 3 20.50 -26.22 48.95
N LEU A 4 20.00 -25.24 49.70
CA LEU A 4 20.64 -24.69 50.90
C LEU A 4 20.11 -25.45 52.13
N VAL A 5 20.94 -25.78 53.13
CA VAL A 5 20.52 -26.40 54.40
C VAL A 5 21.36 -25.85 55.58
N ILE A 6 20.66 -25.07 56.41
CA ILE A 6 20.67 -24.97 57.89
C ILE A 6 21.75 -24.14 58.63
N PRO A 7 21.34 -23.42 59.71
CA PRO A 7 21.99 -22.24 60.26
C PRO A 7 22.76 -22.50 61.56
N LEU A 8 23.61 -21.55 61.95
CA LEU A 8 24.11 -21.42 63.32
C LEU A 8 23.86 -20.00 63.82
N SER A 9 23.06 -19.92 64.88
CA SER A 9 22.76 -18.74 65.68
C SER A 9 23.81 -18.57 66.78
N PHE A 10 24.31 -17.35 66.95
CA PHE A 10 24.98 -16.86 68.16
C PHE A 10 24.45 -15.45 68.48
N PRO A 11 24.01 -15.16 69.71
CA PRO A 11 23.43 -13.88 70.07
C PRO A 11 24.55 -12.90 70.46
N ILE A 12 24.65 -11.76 69.77
CA ILE A 12 25.37 -10.60 70.27
C ILE A 12 24.33 -9.58 70.70
N ILE A 13 24.32 -9.33 72.01
CA ILE A 13 23.58 -8.25 72.66
C ILE A 13 24.23 -6.94 72.21
N LEU A 14 23.56 -6.20 71.33
CA LEU A 14 23.82 -4.79 71.05
C LEU A 14 22.58 -4.02 71.49
N LEU A 15 22.82 -3.01 72.33
CA LEU A 15 21.86 -2.04 72.81
C LEU A 15 21.10 -1.46 71.61
N GLY A 16 19.78 -1.68 71.57
CA GLY A 16 18.92 -1.13 70.55
C GLY A 16 18.80 0.38 70.72
N THR A 17 19.43 1.13 69.82
CA THR A 17 18.79 2.35 69.31
C THR A 17 17.61 1.85 68.47
N SER A 18 16.42 2.35 68.75
CA SER A 18 15.24 2.18 67.91
C SER A 18 15.57 2.68 66.50
N ALA A 19 15.94 1.78 65.60
CA ALA A 19 16.03 2.06 64.18
C ALA A 19 14.60 2.35 63.70
N LYS A 20 14.26 3.64 63.55
CA LYS A 20 13.09 4.04 62.75
C LYS A 20 13.36 3.57 61.33
N ALA A 21 12.44 2.80 60.75
CA ALA A 21 12.60 2.23 59.42
C ALA A 21 11.97 3.19 58.41
N VAL A 22 12.57 4.37 58.28
CA VAL A 22 12.16 5.38 57.28
C VAL A 22 12.72 5.01 55.91
N ASP A 23 11.92 5.21 54.87
CA ASP A 23 12.33 4.94 53.49
C ASP A 23 12.91 6.21 52.87
N THR A 24 14.22 6.23 52.60
CA THR A 24 14.90 7.36 51.95
C THR A 24 15.34 7.01 50.52
N TYR A 25 15.10 7.93 49.59
CA TYR A 25 15.38 7.81 48.16
C TYR A 25 16.22 9.00 47.67
N GLN A 26 17.14 8.74 46.74
CA GLN A 26 17.90 9.79 46.05
C GLN A 26 17.27 10.03 44.68
N VAL A 27 16.96 11.28 44.37
CA VAL A 27 16.44 11.72 43.08
C VAL A 27 17.53 12.49 42.36
N SER A 28 17.87 12.06 41.15
CA SER A 28 18.93 12.64 40.33
C SER A 28 18.37 13.27 39.07
N ASN A 29 19.03 14.32 38.58
CA ASN A 29 18.71 14.90 37.27
C ASN A 29 19.13 13.95 36.12
N PRO A 30 18.73 14.23 34.87
CA PRO A 30 19.12 13.41 33.71
C PRO A 30 20.64 13.27 33.49
N GLN A 31 21.45 14.18 34.04
CA GLN A 31 22.92 14.13 33.99
C GLN A 31 23.54 13.29 35.13
N GLY A 32 22.71 12.70 36.01
CA GLY A 32 23.12 11.81 37.08
C GLY A 32 23.58 12.50 38.37
N SER A 33 23.34 13.81 38.53
CA SER A 33 23.63 14.55 39.76
C SER A 33 22.48 14.41 40.75
N SER A 34 22.75 14.03 42.00
CA SER A 34 21.70 13.95 43.04
C SER A 34 21.22 15.34 43.41
N ILE A 35 19.93 15.61 43.17
CA ILE A 35 19.29 16.91 43.38
C ILE A 35 18.49 16.91 44.68
N PHE A 36 17.72 15.84 44.93
CA PHE A 36 16.88 15.74 46.11
C PHE A 36 17.13 14.43 46.87
N GLU A 37 16.97 14.50 48.19
CA GLU A 37 16.88 13.34 49.06
C GLU A 37 15.46 13.32 49.66
N VAL A 38 14.68 12.29 49.34
CA VAL A 38 13.27 12.20 49.71
C VAL A 38 13.11 11.15 50.79
N THR A 39 12.59 11.53 51.96
CA THR A 39 12.36 10.61 53.08
C THR A 39 10.88 10.49 53.40
N PHE A 40 10.34 9.27 53.33
CA PHE A 40 8.96 8.96 53.66
C PHE A 40 8.84 8.49 55.11
N PHE A 41 7.90 9.09 55.84
CA PHE A 41 7.59 8.73 57.23
C PHE A 41 6.28 7.93 57.25
N ASN A 42 6.36 6.65 57.66
CA ASN A 42 5.20 5.78 57.79
C ASN A 42 4.37 6.14 59.03
N GLN A 43 3.19 5.54 59.17
CA GLN A 43 2.30 5.77 60.30
C GLN A 43 3.02 5.67 61.66
N GLY A 44 2.94 6.74 62.45
CA GLY A 44 3.57 6.84 63.77
C GLY A 44 5.03 7.32 63.75
N GLU A 45 5.63 7.48 62.57
CA GLU A 45 6.96 8.07 62.40
C GLU A 45 6.85 9.59 62.21
N ALA A 46 7.84 10.32 62.71
CA ALA A 46 7.95 11.77 62.58
C ALA A 46 9.40 12.14 62.26
N PRO A 47 9.63 13.20 61.45
CA PRO A 47 10.94 13.82 61.27
C PRO A 47 11.59 14.20 62.60
N GLU A 48 12.92 14.12 62.67
CA GLU A 48 13.66 14.80 63.72
C GLU A 48 13.78 16.28 63.35
N VAL A 49 13.26 17.15 64.23
CA VAL A 49 13.26 18.61 64.03
C VAL A 49 14.42 19.26 64.79
N HIS A 50 14.71 20.54 64.47
CA HIS A 50 15.66 21.33 65.24
C HIS A 50 15.19 21.45 66.71
N PRO A 51 16.08 21.46 67.72
CA PRO A 51 15.69 21.52 69.14
C PRO A 51 14.82 22.71 69.55
N ASP A 52 14.92 23.80 68.78
CA ASP A 52 14.18 25.05 69.01
C ASP A 52 12.91 25.17 68.14
N ALA A 53 12.62 24.15 67.32
CA ALA A 53 11.42 24.11 66.46
C ALA A 53 10.31 23.26 67.09
N GLU A 54 9.05 23.61 66.81
CA GLU A 54 7.89 22.82 67.22
C GLU A 54 7.96 21.39 66.63
N PRO A 55 7.60 20.35 67.41
CA PRO A 55 7.63 18.98 66.92
C PRO A 55 6.67 18.79 65.74
N VAL A 56 7.17 18.26 64.62
CA VAL A 56 6.31 17.80 63.54
C VAL A 56 5.45 16.64 64.04
N LYS A 57 4.13 16.71 63.82
CA LYS A 57 3.21 15.64 64.19
C LYS A 57 3.60 14.34 63.45
N PRO A 58 3.56 13.17 64.12
CA PRO A 58 3.78 11.91 63.43
C PRO A 58 2.77 11.68 62.31
N SER A 59 3.24 11.08 61.20
CA SER A 59 2.40 10.66 60.08
C SER A 59 1.22 9.84 60.59
N THR A 60 -0.02 10.20 60.25
CA THR A 60 -1.21 9.53 60.78
C THR A 60 -1.58 8.25 60.00
N TRP A 61 -1.06 8.09 58.78
CA TRP A 61 -1.23 6.90 57.94
C TRP A 61 -0.01 6.64 57.03
N THR A 62 0.02 5.49 56.34
CA THR A 62 1.16 5.09 55.49
C THR A 62 0.75 5.12 54.01
N LEU A 63 1.52 5.84 53.18
CA LEU A 63 1.40 5.79 51.73
C LEU A 63 1.76 4.40 51.22
N ASP A 64 0.98 3.89 50.26
CA ASP A 64 1.31 2.65 49.57
C ASP A 64 2.45 2.84 48.56
N ASN A 65 2.93 1.72 47.98
CA ASN A 65 4.04 1.76 47.04
C ASN A 65 3.74 2.55 45.75
N LEU A 66 2.50 2.55 45.28
CA LEU A 66 2.11 3.26 44.07
C LEU A 66 2.09 4.77 44.32
N GLN A 67 1.51 5.20 45.44
CA GLN A 67 1.50 6.59 45.88
C GLN A 67 2.93 7.11 46.09
N LYS A 68 3.77 6.36 46.83
CA LYS A 68 5.21 6.68 46.99
C LYS A 68 5.90 6.84 45.63
N THR A 69 5.64 5.94 44.69
CA THR A 69 6.19 6.00 43.33
C THR A 69 5.75 7.27 42.60
N LYS A 70 4.47 7.64 42.64
CA LYS A 70 3.97 8.86 41.97
C LYS A 70 4.53 10.14 42.57
N VAL A 71 4.63 10.21 43.89
CA VAL A 71 5.29 11.32 44.59
C VAL A 71 6.74 11.43 44.13
N LEU A 72 7.49 10.32 44.09
CA LEU A 72 8.86 10.32 43.59
C LEU A 72 8.95 10.80 42.13
N ASN A 73 8.06 10.35 41.24
CA ASN A 73 8.04 10.81 39.85
C ASN A 73 7.76 12.32 39.72
N SER A 74 6.94 12.92 40.60
CA SER A 74 6.72 14.38 40.62
C SER A 74 7.99 15.14 41.02
N ILE A 75 8.79 14.58 41.92
CA ILE A 75 10.07 15.15 42.36
C ILE A 75 11.15 14.93 41.28
N ASP A 76 11.13 13.79 40.60
CA ASP A 76 11.97 13.52 39.42
C ASP A 76 11.73 14.56 38.32
N TYR A 77 10.46 14.93 38.07
CA TYR A 77 10.13 16.01 37.12
C TYR A 77 10.75 17.36 37.53
N TRP A 78 10.66 17.74 38.81
CA TRP A 78 11.34 18.96 39.29
C TRP A 78 12.87 18.90 39.12
N ALA A 79 13.47 17.71 39.30
CA ALA A 79 14.91 17.51 39.08
C ALA A 79 15.31 17.55 37.60
N GLU A 80 14.38 17.27 36.69
CA GLU A 80 14.57 17.44 35.24
C GLU A 80 14.45 18.90 34.82
N VAL A 81 13.45 19.63 35.34
CA VAL A 81 13.16 21.02 34.96
C VAL A 81 14.16 22.03 35.54
N ILE A 82 14.50 21.89 36.82
CA ILE A 82 15.34 22.86 37.53
C ILE A 82 16.79 22.39 37.47
N THR A 83 17.66 23.25 36.94
CA THR A 83 19.11 23.08 37.06
C THR A 83 19.60 23.84 38.30
N PRO A 84 19.82 23.19 39.45
CA PRO A 84 20.22 23.90 40.65
C PRO A 84 21.67 24.39 40.57
N ARG A 85 21.96 25.46 41.31
CA ARG A 85 23.33 25.96 41.46
C ARG A 85 24.11 25.09 42.45
N PRO A 86 25.43 24.88 42.23
CA PRO A 86 26.26 24.15 43.19
C PRO A 86 26.24 24.81 44.57
N GLY A 87 26.06 24.03 45.64
CA GLY A 87 26.04 24.56 47.01
C GLY A 87 25.72 23.51 48.07
N GLN A 88 24.43 23.19 48.23
CA GLN A 88 23.90 22.39 49.35
C GLN A 88 23.00 21.20 48.92
N LEU A 89 23.27 20.62 47.75
CA LEU A 89 22.55 19.45 47.25
C LEU A 89 23.12 18.15 47.85
N PRO A 90 22.30 17.08 48.00
CA PRO A 90 20.87 17.03 47.67
C PRO A 90 20.00 17.79 48.67
N ALA A 91 18.99 18.50 48.17
CA ALA A 91 18.00 19.16 49.01
C ALA A 91 17.05 18.11 49.60
N GLN A 92 16.97 18.07 50.93
CA GLN A 92 16.11 17.15 51.68
C GLN A 92 14.64 17.54 51.60
N ILE A 93 13.78 16.59 51.23
CA ILE A 93 12.32 16.71 51.22
C ILE A 93 11.72 15.61 52.10
N HIS A 94 10.95 16.00 53.12
CA HIS A 94 10.26 15.06 54.00
C HIS A 94 8.81 14.87 53.56
N ILE A 95 8.38 13.61 53.44
CA ILE A 95 7.00 13.23 53.08
C ILE A 95 6.28 12.69 54.31
N THR A 96 5.28 13.41 54.78
CA THR A 96 4.46 13.07 55.97
C THR A 96 2.99 12.92 55.60
N THR A 97 2.16 12.43 56.53
CA THR A 97 0.72 12.24 56.29
C THR A 97 -0.17 12.71 57.44
N PHE A 98 -1.41 13.11 57.14
CA PHE A 98 -2.40 13.57 58.14
C PHE A 98 -3.83 13.11 57.80
N ASP A 99 -4.79 13.34 58.71
CA ASP A 99 -6.11 12.70 58.66
C ASP A 99 -7.20 13.45 57.88
N GLU A 100 -6.93 14.67 57.38
CA GLU A 100 -7.90 15.47 56.63
C GLU A 100 -7.82 15.23 55.12
N GLU A 101 -8.89 15.54 54.40
CA GLU A 101 -8.95 15.48 52.94
C GLU A 101 -8.30 16.72 52.33
N ASN A 102 -6.97 16.79 52.37
CA ASN A 102 -6.19 17.87 51.80
C ASN A 102 -4.75 17.41 51.52
N ALA A 103 -3.96 18.23 50.84
CA ALA A 103 -2.51 18.10 50.76
C ALA A 103 -1.87 19.46 51.07
N THR A 104 -0.64 19.47 51.59
CA THR A 104 0.07 20.71 51.86
C THR A 104 1.56 20.58 51.58
N GLY A 105 2.11 21.55 50.84
CA GLY A 105 3.56 21.73 50.70
C GLY A 105 4.05 22.96 51.46
N SER A 106 5.16 22.82 52.18
CA SER A 106 5.75 23.92 52.93
C SER A 106 7.27 23.88 52.96
N SER A 107 7.88 25.03 53.16
CA SER A 107 9.32 25.20 53.35
C SER A 107 9.51 26.40 54.28
N GLY A 108 10.46 26.32 55.22
CA GLY A 108 10.77 27.45 56.10
C GLY A 108 11.31 28.64 55.31
N PHE A 109 11.40 29.80 55.94
CA PHE A 109 11.87 31.02 55.29
C PHE A 109 13.26 31.43 55.78
N VAL A 110 14.11 31.82 54.83
CA VAL A 110 15.43 32.39 55.06
C VAL A 110 15.36 33.89 54.82
N HIS A 111 15.44 34.66 55.89
CA HIS A 111 15.37 36.12 55.83
C HIS A 111 16.77 36.72 55.60
N GLN A 112 16.93 37.47 54.51
CA GLN A 112 18.14 38.25 54.22
C GLN A 112 17.77 39.72 53.94
N GLY A 113 17.78 40.54 54.99
CA GLY A 113 17.35 41.94 54.88
C GLY A 113 15.84 42.06 54.68
N GLN A 114 15.40 42.76 53.63
CA GLN A 114 13.97 42.89 53.28
C GLN A 114 13.45 41.73 52.40
N LEU A 115 14.34 40.87 51.89
CA LEU A 115 13.99 39.74 51.03
C LEU A 115 13.94 38.44 51.84
N SER A 116 12.95 37.58 51.57
CA SER A 116 12.80 36.25 52.16
C SER A 116 12.66 35.19 51.08
N VAL A 117 13.46 34.13 51.11
CA VAL A 117 13.33 32.99 50.18
C VAL A 117 13.04 31.74 50.98
N THR A 118 12.38 30.75 50.40
CA THR A 118 12.16 29.48 51.11
C THR A 118 13.49 28.73 51.28
N GLU A 119 13.60 27.86 52.27
CA GLU A 119 14.80 27.04 52.52
C GLU A 119 15.13 26.14 51.33
N LEU A 120 14.11 25.55 50.70
CA LEU A 120 14.27 24.77 49.48
C LEU A 120 14.76 25.62 48.32
N GLN A 121 14.19 26.82 48.14
CA GLN A 121 14.66 27.77 47.14
C GLN A 121 16.11 28.17 47.40
N ALA A 122 16.46 28.49 48.64
CA ALA A 122 17.83 28.84 49.03
C ALA A 122 18.82 27.72 48.68
N ALA A 123 18.51 26.47 49.01
CA ALA A 123 19.34 25.32 48.69
C ALA A 123 19.56 25.14 47.18
N LEU A 124 18.49 25.22 46.38
CA LEU A 124 18.54 25.07 44.92
C LEU A 124 19.23 26.26 44.22
N LEU A 125 19.19 27.45 44.80
CA LEU A 125 19.92 28.63 44.33
C LEU A 125 21.38 28.69 44.81
N GLY A 126 21.86 27.65 45.51
CA GLY A 126 23.23 27.59 46.04
C GLY A 126 23.49 28.59 47.19
N GLN A 127 22.42 29.07 47.83
CA GLN A 127 22.47 29.92 49.01
C GLN A 127 22.49 29.07 50.28
N ASN A 128 22.76 29.69 51.43
CA ASN A 128 22.68 29.01 52.72
C ASN A 128 21.21 28.98 53.19
N PRO A 129 20.56 27.81 53.32
CA PRO A 129 19.18 27.67 53.78
C PRO A 129 19.05 27.90 55.28
N GLY A 130 20.14 28.13 56.02
CA GLY A 130 20.06 28.43 57.46
C GLY A 130 19.75 27.19 58.30
N LEU A 131 19.03 27.39 59.40
CA LEU A 131 18.55 26.28 60.25
C LEU A 131 17.34 25.66 59.57
N LEU A 132 17.23 24.33 59.63
CA LEU A 132 16.11 23.58 59.04
C LEU A 132 15.12 23.19 60.16
N PRO A 133 14.08 23.99 60.44
CA PRO A 133 13.14 23.72 61.53
C PRO A 133 12.43 22.38 61.33
N PHE A 134 12.11 22.00 60.09
CA PHE A 134 11.49 20.70 59.75
C PHE A 134 12.49 19.54 59.65
N GLY A 135 13.76 19.77 59.97
CA GLY A 135 14.86 18.82 59.71
C GLY A 135 15.08 18.53 58.22
N SER A 136 14.46 19.30 57.33
CA SER A 136 14.53 19.20 55.87
C SER A 136 14.31 20.58 55.26
N HIS A 137 14.62 20.74 53.97
CA HIS A 137 14.43 22.02 53.27
C HIS A 137 12.97 22.23 52.85
N ALA A 138 12.20 21.16 52.68
CA ALA A 138 10.76 21.23 52.43
C ALA A 138 10.05 20.01 52.99
N GLN A 139 8.78 20.20 53.33
CA GLN A 139 7.88 19.15 53.78
C GLN A 139 6.66 19.10 52.85
N LEU A 140 6.36 17.90 52.34
CA LEU A 140 5.12 17.58 51.64
C LEU A 140 4.27 16.69 52.54
N SER A 141 3.10 17.16 52.95
CA SER A 141 2.15 16.41 53.77
C SER A 141 0.94 16.00 52.94
N LEU A 142 0.65 14.69 52.91
CA LEU A 142 -0.50 14.15 52.20
C LEU A 142 -1.60 13.71 53.17
N GLY A 143 -2.79 14.29 53.03
CA GLY A 143 -3.97 13.93 53.78
C GLY A 143 -4.74 12.76 53.15
N LYS A 144 -5.84 12.32 53.78
CA LYS A 144 -6.68 11.22 53.29
C LYS A 144 -7.62 11.68 52.18
N MET A 145 -7.09 11.77 50.96
CA MET A 145 -7.85 12.00 49.74
C MET A 145 -8.13 10.68 49.00
N ASP A 146 -9.13 10.67 48.12
CA ASP A 146 -9.37 9.54 47.20
C ASP A 146 -8.36 9.58 46.05
N TYR A 147 -7.13 9.16 46.33
CA TYR A 147 -6.02 9.16 45.36
C TYR A 147 -6.17 8.07 44.29
N ASP A 148 -5.67 8.38 43.10
CA ASP A 148 -5.79 7.52 41.95
C ASP A 148 -4.96 6.22 42.01
N THR A 149 -5.60 5.13 41.58
CA THR A 149 -5.06 3.76 41.66
C THR A 149 -4.40 3.27 40.38
N LEU A 150 -4.35 4.11 39.33
CA LEU A 150 -3.72 3.77 38.06
C LEU A 150 -2.20 3.74 38.18
N ALA A 151 -1.53 2.83 37.47
CA ALA A 151 -0.07 2.87 37.35
C ALA A 151 0.38 4.20 36.73
N TYR A 152 1.48 4.76 37.24
CA TYR A 152 2.03 6.01 36.72
C TYR A 152 2.49 5.82 35.27
N VAL A 153 1.95 6.66 34.40
CA VAL A 153 2.38 6.85 33.02
C VAL A 153 2.35 8.35 32.79
N PRO A 154 3.47 8.99 32.40
CA PRO A 154 3.50 10.42 32.14
C PRO A 154 2.43 10.81 31.12
N SER A 155 1.66 11.85 31.43
CA SER A 155 0.57 12.36 30.60
C SER A 155 0.40 13.84 30.88
N LEU A 156 0.19 14.66 29.84
CA LEU A 156 -0.17 16.08 29.96
C LEU A 156 -1.62 16.31 30.40
N LEU A 157 -2.43 15.24 30.41
CA LEU A 157 -3.83 15.22 30.87
C LEU A 157 -3.97 14.25 32.05
N PRO A 158 -4.79 14.57 33.07
CA PRO A 158 -5.12 13.62 34.13
C PRO A 158 -5.82 12.38 33.56
N ARG A 159 -5.40 11.19 34.02
CA ARG A 159 -5.86 9.90 33.47
C ARG A 159 -6.99 9.25 34.27
N SER A 160 -7.08 9.56 35.56
CA SER A 160 -8.06 8.99 36.47
C SER A 160 -9.45 9.57 36.22
N THR A 161 -10.46 8.71 36.12
CA THR A 161 -11.85 9.13 35.84
C THR A 161 -12.67 9.46 37.09
N THR A 162 -12.17 9.21 38.29
CA THR A 162 -12.94 9.41 39.55
C THR A 162 -12.10 9.94 40.70
N GLN A 163 -10.83 9.53 40.76
CA GLN A 163 -9.92 9.76 41.88
C GLN A 163 -8.95 10.91 41.56
N ALA A 164 -8.41 11.56 42.59
CA ALA A 164 -7.49 12.67 42.44
C ALA A 164 -6.09 12.21 41.99
N ASP A 165 -5.46 12.97 41.10
CA ASP A 165 -4.18 12.63 40.49
C ASP A 165 -3.02 12.86 41.48
N THR A 166 -2.45 11.75 41.97
CA THR A 166 -1.41 11.81 43.02
C THR A 166 -0.13 12.51 42.53
N PHE A 167 0.23 12.35 41.26
CA PHE A 167 1.42 12.99 40.69
C PHE A 167 1.22 14.50 40.58
N GLY A 168 0.09 14.93 40.03
CA GLY A 168 -0.27 16.34 39.91
C GLY A 168 -0.36 17.04 41.26
N ILE A 169 -1.01 16.43 42.25
CA ILE A 169 -1.08 16.98 43.61
C ILE A 169 0.31 17.14 44.22
N ALA A 170 1.15 16.10 44.19
CA ALA A 170 2.50 16.20 44.75
C ALA A 170 3.36 17.25 44.04
N LEU A 171 3.20 17.39 42.71
CA LEU A 171 3.87 18.40 41.91
C LEU A 171 3.43 19.83 42.28
N HIS A 172 2.11 20.02 42.44
CA HIS A 172 1.48 21.27 42.87
C HIS A 172 1.99 21.70 44.24
N GLU A 173 1.83 20.84 45.25
CA GLU A 173 2.16 21.17 46.63
C GLU A 173 3.63 21.51 46.81
N LEU A 174 4.54 20.74 46.19
CA LEU A 174 5.97 21.00 46.29
C LEU A 174 6.36 22.37 45.68
N ALA A 175 5.56 22.91 44.76
CA ALA A 175 5.80 24.22 44.16
C ALA A 175 5.66 25.37 45.17
N HIS A 176 4.81 25.24 46.19
CA HIS A 176 4.79 26.19 47.30
C HIS A 176 6.12 26.17 48.07
N GLY A 177 6.73 24.99 48.23
CA GLY A 177 8.08 24.85 48.77
C GLY A 177 9.15 25.53 47.91
N LEU A 178 8.96 25.62 46.60
CA LEU A 178 9.81 26.37 45.66
C LEU A 178 9.59 27.90 45.73
N GLY A 179 8.73 28.38 46.64
CA GLY A 179 8.55 29.79 46.90
C GLY A 179 7.40 30.45 46.15
N ILE A 180 6.49 29.67 45.54
CA ILE A 180 5.18 30.17 45.12
C ILE A 180 4.34 30.44 46.39
N ASN A 181 4.63 31.57 47.04
CA ASN A 181 4.03 31.99 48.29
C ASN A 181 4.05 33.52 48.38
N SER A 182 2.91 34.14 48.70
CA SER A 182 2.76 35.59 48.76
C SER A 182 3.34 36.26 50.00
N ASN A 183 3.64 35.51 51.06
CA ASN A 183 4.02 36.02 52.38
C ASN A 183 3.05 37.11 52.89
N ILE A 184 1.76 36.99 52.57
CA ILE A 184 0.69 37.84 53.09
C ILE A 184 0.13 37.18 54.34
N ALA A 185 -0.05 37.95 55.42
CA ALA A 185 -0.56 37.49 56.69
C ALA A 185 -1.79 38.30 57.12
N GLY A 186 -2.68 37.69 57.89
CA GLY A 186 -3.78 38.38 58.54
C GLY A 186 -3.40 38.97 59.92
N LEU A 187 -4.15 39.99 60.37
CA LEU A 187 -3.86 40.81 61.57
C LEU A 187 -4.24 40.17 62.93
N ASN A 188 -4.84 38.99 62.98
CA ASN A 188 -5.13 38.28 64.26
C ASN A 188 -3.96 37.44 64.78
N LYS A 189 -2.79 37.48 64.13
CA LYS A 189 -1.50 37.10 64.76
C LYS A 189 -0.79 38.38 65.20
N PRO A 190 -0.49 38.60 66.50
CA PRO A 190 0.22 39.78 66.94
C PRO A 190 1.57 39.89 66.24
N VAL A 191 1.79 41.02 65.59
CA VAL A 191 3.13 41.49 65.23
C VAL A 191 3.77 41.97 66.52
N ASP A 192 4.49 41.08 67.21
CA ASP A 192 5.47 41.51 68.20
C ASP A 192 6.86 41.31 67.61
N GLU A 193 7.61 42.42 67.63
CA GLU A 193 9.03 42.51 67.30
C GLU A 193 9.80 41.50 68.17
N ASP A 194 10.72 40.76 67.56
CA ASP A 194 11.56 39.73 68.19
C ASP A 194 10.85 38.43 68.60
N GLU A 195 10.39 37.61 67.63
CA GLU A 195 10.50 36.15 67.77
C GLU A 195 10.32 35.40 66.44
N ASP A 196 11.03 34.29 66.36
CA ASP A 196 11.11 33.27 65.34
C ASP A 196 9.74 32.90 64.75
N SER A 197 9.37 33.46 63.59
CA SER A 197 8.06 33.19 62.98
C SER A 197 8.07 31.89 62.18
N THR A 198 8.13 30.76 62.87
CA THR A 198 7.71 29.44 62.36
C THR A 198 6.19 29.37 62.27
N SER A 199 5.58 30.25 61.48
CA SER A 199 4.14 30.26 61.22
C SER A 199 3.78 29.13 60.25
N THR A 200 3.80 27.90 60.74
CA THR A 200 3.00 26.81 60.20
C THR A 200 1.52 27.19 60.42
N SER A 201 0.75 27.31 59.34
CA SER A 201 -0.71 27.22 59.40
C SER A 201 -1.10 25.77 59.72
N SER A 202 -0.89 25.38 60.98
CA SER A 202 -1.34 24.13 61.55
C SER A 202 -2.35 24.44 62.64
N ASP A 203 -3.56 24.82 62.26
CA ASP A 203 -4.69 24.76 63.19
C ASP A 203 -5.95 24.24 62.49
N SER A 204 -5.91 22.95 62.14
CA SER A 204 -7.08 22.13 61.85
C SER A 204 -7.57 21.36 63.08
N GLY A 205 -7.12 21.78 64.27
CA GLY A 205 -7.28 21.06 65.51
C GLY A 205 -8.34 21.62 66.46
N ASN A 206 -9.36 22.36 66.02
CA ASN A 206 -10.53 22.58 66.86
C ASN A 206 -11.78 22.98 66.06
N GLN A 207 -12.83 22.15 66.15
CA GLN A 207 -14.19 22.58 65.84
C GLN A 207 -14.60 23.64 66.86
N ASP A 208 -14.47 24.92 66.50
CA ASP A 208 -15.39 25.94 66.98
C ASP A 208 -15.92 26.73 65.78
N ASN A 209 -17.25 26.76 65.68
CA ASN A 209 -18.01 27.26 64.54
C ASN A 209 -18.14 28.79 64.60
N SER A 210 -16.99 29.47 64.75
CA SER A 210 -16.83 30.91 64.53
C SER A 210 -15.41 31.18 64.02
N SER A 211 -15.15 30.89 62.74
CA SER A 211 -14.00 31.46 62.06
C SER A 211 -14.18 32.98 62.03
N THR A 212 -13.51 33.71 62.90
CA THR A 212 -13.07 35.05 62.52
C THR A 212 -12.05 34.83 61.41
N GLN A 213 -12.53 34.70 60.15
CA GLN A 213 -11.67 34.84 58.99
C GLN A 213 -10.85 36.11 59.22
N ASP A 214 -9.54 36.00 59.05
CA ASP A 214 -8.65 37.13 59.23
C ASP A 214 -8.81 38.06 58.03
N SER A 215 -9.88 38.85 58.06
CA SER A 215 -10.35 39.69 56.97
C SER A 215 -9.45 40.91 56.73
N LYS A 216 -8.28 40.98 57.36
CA LYS A 216 -7.36 42.13 57.26
C LYS A 216 -5.96 41.68 56.82
N PRO A 217 -5.76 41.27 55.56
CA PRO A 217 -4.47 40.86 55.03
C PRO A 217 -3.46 42.02 54.87
N TYR A 218 -2.19 41.77 55.21
CA TYR A 218 -1.04 42.67 55.02
C TYR A 218 0.12 41.90 54.40
N ALA A 219 0.86 42.55 53.51
CA ALA A 219 2.16 42.06 53.09
C ALA A 219 3.11 42.04 54.29
N SER A 220 3.85 40.95 54.47
CA SER A 220 4.90 40.86 55.50
C SER A 220 5.93 41.98 55.37
N THR A 221 6.61 42.32 56.47
CA THR A 221 7.73 43.29 56.49
C THR A 221 8.97 42.78 55.75
N THR A 222 9.02 41.46 55.51
CA THR A 222 9.95 40.81 54.58
C THR A 222 9.14 39.98 53.58
N TYR A 223 9.40 40.14 52.29
CA TYR A 223 8.67 39.42 51.26
C TYR A 223 9.62 38.69 50.30
N GLY A 224 9.11 37.69 49.60
CA GLY A 224 9.93 36.88 48.71
C GLY A 224 9.88 37.27 47.25
N ASN A 225 10.69 36.56 46.45
CA ASN A 225 10.79 36.80 45.01
C ASN A 225 9.40 36.75 44.35
N TRP A 226 8.51 35.86 44.81
CA TRP A 226 7.13 35.82 44.32
C TRP A 226 6.39 37.16 44.52
N THR A 227 6.36 37.66 45.76
CA THR A 227 5.64 38.88 46.14
C THR A 227 6.18 40.13 45.44
N GLU A 228 7.50 40.21 45.20
CA GLU A 228 8.14 41.34 44.49
C GLU A 228 7.54 41.55 43.08
N HIS A 229 7.17 40.43 42.45
CA HIS A 229 6.65 40.39 41.10
C HIS A 229 5.12 40.56 41.02
N LEU A 230 4.42 40.59 42.16
CA LEU A 230 2.98 40.83 42.20
C LEU A 230 2.62 42.28 41.86
N ARG A 231 1.52 42.43 41.12
CA ARG A 231 0.92 43.70 40.73
C ARG A 231 -0.57 43.70 41.04
N ASP A 232 -1.05 44.83 41.53
CA ASP A 232 -2.46 45.04 41.86
C ASP A 232 -3.31 45.35 40.62
N ASP A 233 -4.62 45.60 40.79
CA ASP A 233 -5.56 45.91 39.71
C ASP A 233 -5.19 47.15 38.87
N ASN A 234 -4.24 47.96 39.35
CA ASN A 234 -3.79 49.20 38.75
C ASN A 234 -2.31 49.12 38.31
N GLY A 235 -1.72 47.93 38.35
CA GLY A 235 -0.33 47.67 37.94
C GLY A 235 0.73 48.15 38.94
N ARG A 236 0.36 48.40 40.20
CA ARG A 236 1.30 48.82 41.25
C ARG A 236 1.95 47.62 41.92
N SER A 237 3.25 47.69 42.17
CA SER A 237 4.01 46.65 42.87
C SER A 237 3.65 46.58 44.35
N MET A 238 3.62 45.36 44.90
CA MET A 238 3.50 45.14 46.34
C MET A 238 4.70 45.73 47.10
N GLN A 239 4.48 46.29 48.27
CA GLN A 239 5.49 46.84 49.18
C GLN A 239 5.42 46.15 50.56
N PRO A 240 6.51 46.12 51.35
CA PRO A 240 6.48 45.45 52.65
C PRO A 240 5.56 46.19 53.64
N GLY A 241 4.81 45.46 54.45
CA GLY A 241 3.87 46.03 55.43
C GLY A 241 2.62 46.67 54.83
N GLN A 242 2.38 46.52 53.53
CA GLN A 242 1.27 47.15 52.82
C GLN A 242 -0.06 46.43 53.14
N ALA A 243 -1.11 47.20 53.47
CA ALA A 243 -2.45 46.65 53.60
C ALA A 243 -2.96 46.17 52.23
N VAL A 244 -3.64 45.03 52.19
CA VAL A 244 -4.24 44.48 50.98
C VAL A 244 -5.75 44.74 51.00
N LEU A 245 -6.28 45.33 49.91
CA LEU A 245 -7.71 45.55 49.74
C LEU A 245 -8.27 44.51 48.77
N CYS A 246 -9.32 43.82 49.19
CA CYS A 246 -10.09 42.89 48.38
C CYS A 246 -11.59 43.08 48.67
N SER A 247 -12.47 42.41 47.91
CA SER A 247 -13.93 42.55 48.06
C SER A 247 -14.46 42.09 49.42
N ASP A 248 -13.78 41.14 50.07
CA ASP A 248 -14.15 40.55 51.36
C ASP A 248 -13.16 40.93 52.49
N CYS A 249 -12.29 41.92 52.24
CA CYS A 249 -11.30 42.41 53.19
C CYS A 249 -11.86 43.59 54.00
N GLU A 250 -11.66 43.60 55.31
CA GLU A 250 -12.02 44.64 56.27
C GLU A 250 -10.92 45.71 56.49
N ASN A 251 -9.86 45.70 55.68
CA ASN A 251 -8.82 46.73 55.75
C ASN A 251 -9.39 48.11 55.38
N PRO A 252 -9.10 49.18 56.16
CA PRO A 252 -9.53 50.52 55.79
C PRO A 252 -8.85 50.95 54.49
N TYR A 253 -9.57 51.68 53.65
CA TYR A 253 -9.01 52.23 52.42
C TYR A 253 -7.80 53.13 52.70
N SER A 254 -6.74 52.95 51.92
CA SER A 254 -5.53 53.77 51.92
C SER A 254 -5.02 53.91 50.48
N ASP A 255 -4.57 55.11 50.10
CA ASP A 255 -3.99 55.36 48.77
C ASP A 255 -2.74 54.51 48.52
N ASN A 256 -2.04 54.12 49.58
CA ASN A 256 -0.85 53.26 49.55
C ASN A 256 -1.18 51.77 49.71
N ALA A 257 -2.45 51.33 49.70
CA ALA A 257 -2.80 49.92 49.81
C ALA A 257 -2.65 49.17 48.47
N PHE A 258 -2.40 47.86 48.54
CA PHE A 258 -2.36 46.97 47.38
C PHE A 258 -3.79 46.59 47.03
N ASP A 259 -4.29 47.08 45.89
CA ASP A 259 -5.73 47.06 45.59
C ASP A 259 -6.08 45.98 44.56
N VAL A 260 -6.64 44.88 45.05
CA VAL A 260 -7.11 43.73 44.26
C VAL A 260 -8.61 43.52 44.42
N ARG A 261 -9.39 44.58 44.64
CA ARG A 261 -10.85 44.50 44.80
C ARG A 261 -11.60 44.05 43.55
N LYS A 262 -10.98 44.14 42.36
CA LYS A 262 -11.50 43.57 41.11
C LYS A 262 -11.03 42.14 40.89
N ASP A 263 -10.17 41.62 41.77
CA ASP A 263 -9.57 40.29 41.70
C ASP A 263 -8.83 40.05 40.37
N LYS A 264 -8.07 41.07 39.92
CA LYS A 264 -7.27 41.07 38.68
C LYS A 264 -5.79 41.28 38.97
N GLY A 265 -5.32 40.81 40.12
CA GLY A 265 -3.90 40.76 40.43
C GLY A 265 -3.15 39.91 39.42
N TYR A 266 -1.85 40.17 39.26
CA TYR A 266 -1.02 39.37 38.37
C TYR A 266 0.45 39.36 38.80
N PHE A 267 1.15 38.29 38.46
CA PHE A 267 2.60 38.17 38.53
C PHE A 267 3.20 38.67 37.22
N THR A 268 4.26 39.50 37.29
CA THR A 268 4.99 39.95 36.11
C THR A 268 6.50 39.96 36.33
N GLY A 269 7.25 39.60 35.30
CA GLY A 269 8.71 39.63 35.28
C GLY A 269 9.25 39.61 33.85
N GLN A 270 10.57 39.59 33.70
CA GLN A 270 11.22 39.66 32.38
C GLN A 270 10.87 38.43 31.55
N TYR A 271 11.00 37.24 32.15
CA TYR A 271 10.79 35.97 31.49
C TYR A 271 9.31 35.70 31.22
N VAL A 272 8.42 36.06 32.16
CA VAL A 272 6.98 36.01 31.93
C VAL A 272 6.58 36.93 30.77
N SER A 273 7.13 38.14 30.70
CA SER A 273 6.84 39.08 29.61
C SER A 273 7.32 38.57 28.24
N GLU A 274 8.45 37.84 28.21
CA GLU A 274 8.97 37.19 27.01
C GLU A 274 7.98 36.14 26.48
N VAL A 275 7.49 35.24 27.34
CA VAL A 275 6.59 34.15 26.96
C VAL A 275 5.20 34.67 26.56
N LEU A 276 4.64 35.62 27.34
CA LEU A 276 3.32 36.18 27.04
C LEU A 276 3.32 37.07 25.79
N ALA A 277 4.48 37.60 25.40
CA ALA A 277 4.66 38.44 24.20
C ALA A 277 3.63 39.60 24.09
N GLY A 278 3.23 40.17 25.22
CA GLY A 278 2.25 41.26 25.29
C GLY A 278 0.78 40.85 25.24
N SER A 279 0.49 39.54 25.24
CA SER A 279 -0.88 39.01 25.20
C SER A 279 -1.67 39.29 26.48
N MET A 280 -0.97 39.39 27.62
CA MET A 280 -1.51 39.70 28.94
C MET A 280 -0.51 40.59 29.71
N PRO A 281 -0.96 41.38 30.70
CA PRO A 281 -0.05 42.21 31.53
C PRO A 281 0.90 41.38 32.41
N GLY A 282 0.56 40.11 32.64
CA GLY A 282 1.31 39.13 33.40
C GLY A 282 0.45 37.89 33.60
N VAL A 283 0.95 36.93 34.37
CA VAL A 283 0.23 35.71 34.72
C VAL A 283 -0.77 36.05 35.84
N PRO A 284 -2.08 35.77 35.68
CA PRO A 284 -3.10 36.18 36.66
C PRO A 284 -2.91 35.45 38.00
N VAL A 285 -3.19 36.17 39.09
CA VAL A 285 -3.31 35.62 40.45
C VAL A 285 -4.59 36.17 41.07
N LYS A 286 -5.20 35.43 41.98
CA LYS A 286 -6.43 35.86 42.66
C LYS A 286 -6.28 35.81 44.16
N ILE A 287 -6.98 36.71 44.83
CA ILE A 287 -7.11 36.71 46.29
C ILE A 287 -8.43 36.08 46.74
N MET A 288 -9.39 35.96 45.81
CA MET A 288 -10.64 35.25 46.07
C MET A 288 -10.51 33.81 45.59
N GLY A 289 -11.02 32.87 46.39
CA GLY A 289 -11.21 31.49 45.97
C GLY A 289 -12.34 31.36 44.94
N GLU A 290 -12.47 30.19 44.32
CA GLU A 290 -13.51 29.94 43.32
C GLU A 290 -14.94 30.02 43.88
N ASP A 291 -15.11 29.74 45.18
CA ASP A 291 -16.38 29.90 45.89
C ASP A 291 -16.74 31.37 46.21
N GLY A 292 -15.86 32.31 45.82
CA GLY A 292 -16.03 33.75 46.00
C GLY A 292 -15.69 34.24 47.40
N LYS A 293 -15.15 33.40 48.29
CA LYS A 293 -14.65 33.80 49.61
C LYS A 293 -13.18 34.17 49.55
N LEU A 294 -12.72 34.92 50.56
CA LEU A 294 -11.30 35.21 50.73
C LEU A 294 -10.50 33.90 50.85
N ASP A 295 -9.57 33.70 49.92
CA ASP A 295 -8.57 32.62 49.99
C ASP A 295 -7.57 32.93 51.12
N THR A 296 -7.33 31.95 51.97
CA THR A 296 -6.43 32.08 53.13
C THR A 296 -4.96 31.94 52.75
N ASP A 297 -4.64 31.42 51.57
CA ASP A 297 -3.27 31.35 51.04
C ASP A 297 -2.88 32.62 50.27
N TYR A 298 -3.84 33.53 50.03
CA TYR A 298 -3.70 34.85 49.44
C TYR A 298 -2.81 34.92 48.19
N MET A 299 -3.35 34.95 46.96
CA MET A 299 -2.53 35.18 45.74
C MET A 299 -1.26 34.30 45.63
N SER A 300 -1.26 33.13 46.29
CA SER A 300 -0.17 32.13 46.23
C SER A 300 -0.47 31.04 45.20
N HIS A 301 -1.41 31.29 44.29
CA HIS A 301 -1.84 30.40 43.23
C HIS A 301 -1.85 31.12 41.89
N ILE A 302 -1.62 30.36 40.81
CA ILE A 302 -1.57 30.85 39.44
C ILE A 302 -2.90 30.57 38.75
N GLU A 303 -3.56 31.62 38.25
CA GLU A 303 -4.93 31.55 37.76
C GLU A 303 -5.03 31.50 36.23
N LEU A 304 -4.06 30.86 35.58
CA LEU A 304 -4.21 30.47 34.17
C LEU A 304 -5.31 29.43 34.06
N LYS A 305 -6.03 29.44 32.93
CA LYS A 305 -7.25 28.64 32.75
C LYS A 305 -6.92 27.14 32.85
N ASN A 306 -7.62 26.45 33.74
CA ASN A 306 -7.47 25.02 34.07
C ASN A 306 -6.05 24.58 34.48
N SER A 307 -5.19 25.52 34.90
CA SER A 307 -3.81 25.23 35.28
C SER A 307 -3.73 24.35 36.52
N LEU A 308 -2.65 23.56 36.60
CA LEU A 308 -2.23 22.80 37.76
C LEU A 308 -2.22 23.66 39.05
N MET A 309 -1.70 24.89 39.01
CA MET A 309 -1.52 25.78 40.17
C MET A 309 -2.70 26.72 40.46
N SER A 310 -3.86 26.50 39.83
CA SER A 310 -5.04 27.36 40.01
C SER A 310 -5.95 26.86 41.13
N HIS A 311 -6.83 27.72 41.64
CA HIS A 311 -7.90 27.29 42.55
C HIS A 311 -9.08 26.64 41.83
N GLN A 312 -9.09 26.60 40.50
CA GLN A 312 -10.24 26.16 39.70
C GLN A 312 -10.61 24.69 39.98
N ASN A 313 -11.90 24.38 40.04
CA ASN A 313 -12.39 23.05 40.38
C ASN A 313 -12.04 22.03 39.30
N TYR A 314 -11.87 22.48 38.05
CA TYR A 314 -11.42 21.67 36.94
C TYR A 314 -10.01 22.07 36.52
N ARG A 315 -9.08 21.12 36.61
CA ARG A 315 -7.69 21.28 36.20
C ARG A 315 -7.32 20.10 35.31
N ASN A 316 -7.10 20.36 34.03
CA ASN A 316 -6.74 19.33 33.05
C ASN A 316 -5.25 19.40 32.66
N TYR A 317 -4.45 20.08 33.48
CA TYR A 317 -3.01 20.08 33.41
C TYR A 317 -2.44 19.28 34.56
N THR A 318 -1.50 18.39 34.25
CA THR A 318 -0.68 17.64 35.22
C THR A 318 0.70 18.27 35.41
N THR A 319 1.02 19.33 34.67
CA THR A 319 2.30 20.04 34.68
C THR A 319 2.10 21.54 34.54
N PHE A 320 3.17 22.30 34.79
CA PHE A 320 3.25 23.76 34.68
C PHE A 320 3.38 24.18 33.21
N MET A 321 2.58 25.17 32.79
CA MET A 321 2.68 25.80 31.46
C MET A 321 3.98 26.61 31.30
N GLU A 322 4.38 26.96 30.07
CA GLU A 322 5.63 27.71 29.82
C GLU A 322 5.70 29.02 30.60
N ALA A 323 4.59 29.77 30.67
CA ALA A 323 4.51 31.03 31.42
C ALA A 323 4.66 30.83 32.94
N GLU A 324 4.32 29.65 33.46
CA GLU A 324 4.44 29.32 34.89
C GLU A 324 5.86 28.86 35.24
N LEU A 325 6.53 28.15 34.33
CA LEU A 325 7.97 27.91 34.44
C LEU A 325 8.77 29.22 34.31
N ALA A 326 8.28 30.17 33.52
CA ALA A 326 8.88 31.50 33.42
C ALA A 326 8.78 32.30 34.73
N ILE A 327 7.71 32.11 35.51
CA ILE A 327 7.61 32.67 36.87
C ILE A 327 8.78 32.20 37.73
N LEU A 328 9.07 30.88 37.74
CA LEU A 328 10.19 30.35 38.50
C LEU A 328 11.54 30.94 38.04
N GLN A 329 11.73 31.21 36.74
CA GLN A 329 12.94 31.89 36.28
C GLN A 329 13.03 33.34 36.74
N ASP A 330 11.93 34.09 36.73
CA ASP A 330 11.88 35.43 37.31
C ASP A 330 12.15 35.39 38.83
N MET A 331 11.75 34.31 39.51
CA MET A 331 12.11 34.03 40.90
C MET A 331 13.57 33.57 41.11
N GLY A 332 14.37 33.48 40.05
CA GLY A 332 15.82 33.24 40.10
C GLY A 332 16.28 31.82 39.78
N TYR A 333 15.37 30.88 39.52
CA TYR A 333 15.72 29.51 39.13
C TYR A 333 16.38 29.45 37.75
N GLN A 334 17.31 28.50 37.55
CA GLN A 334 17.84 28.20 36.22
C GLN A 334 17.00 27.07 35.61
N ILE A 335 16.24 27.41 34.57
CA ILE A 335 15.37 26.49 33.84
C ILE A 335 15.65 26.67 32.35
N GLU A 336 15.86 25.56 31.65
CA GLU A 336 15.99 25.55 30.19
C GLU A 336 14.63 25.29 29.56
N ARG A 337 13.78 26.33 29.48
CA ARG A 337 12.41 26.20 28.96
C ARG A 337 12.38 25.62 27.55
N ARG A 338 13.39 25.90 26.70
CA ARG A 338 13.43 25.39 25.31
C ARG A 338 13.58 23.87 25.22
N ASN A 339 13.99 23.22 26.32
CA ASN A 339 13.99 21.77 26.44
C ASN A 339 12.61 21.18 26.80
N MET A 340 11.71 21.98 27.41
CA MET A 340 10.37 21.57 27.84
C MET A 340 9.27 22.05 26.89
N TYR A 341 9.45 23.23 26.29
CA TYR A 341 8.50 23.94 25.43
C TYR A 341 9.21 24.45 24.18
N GLY A 342 8.70 24.09 23.00
CA GLY A 342 9.20 24.65 21.73
C GLY A 342 8.73 26.08 21.52
N PHE A 343 7.40 26.26 21.46
CA PHE A 343 6.75 27.55 21.25
C PHE A 343 5.36 27.58 21.90
N SER A 344 4.97 28.71 22.51
CA SER A 344 3.63 28.89 23.10
C SER A 344 2.96 30.16 22.60
N VAL A 345 1.64 30.08 22.36
CA VAL A 345 0.81 31.17 21.84
C VAL A 345 -0.29 31.50 22.86
N TYR A 346 -0.05 32.53 23.66
CA TYR A 346 -1.01 33.02 24.67
C TYR A 346 -1.99 34.06 24.15
N GLY A 347 -1.73 34.67 22.99
CA GLY A 347 -2.54 35.75 22.43
C GLY A 347 -3.73 35.26 21.61
N ASP A 348 -4.71 36.14 21.44
CA ASP A 348 -5.91 35.89 20.65
C ASP A 348 -5.86 36.62 19.30
N ASN A 349 -6.67 36.15 18.34
CA ASN A 349 -6.89 36.79 17.03
C ASN A 349 -5.60 36.95 16.20
N GLN A 350 -4.71 35.96 16.25
CA GLN A 350 -3.43 35.99 15.56
C GLN A 350 -3.44 35.09 14.33
N THR A 351 -2.75 35.51 13.27
CA THR A 351 -2.38 34.63 12.14
C THR A 351 -0.88 34.41 12.19
N ILE A 352 -0.46 33.17 12.40
CA ILE A 352 0.94 32.81 12.68
C ILE A 352 1.40 31.77 11.67
N ILE A 353 2.55 31.99 11.04
CA ILE A 353 3.30 30.95 10.33
C ILE A 353 4.49 30.60 11.21
N SER A 354 4.37 29.51 11.96
CA SER A 354 5.37 29.04 12.91
C SER A 354 6.51 28.33 12.17
N GLN A 355 7.68 28.95 12.23
CA GLN A 355 8.96 28.36 11.83
C GLN A 355 9.74 27.82 13.05
N HIS A 356 9.10 27.78 14.22
CA HIS A 356 9.70 27.25 15.44
C HIS A 356 9.67 25.72 15.38
N SER A 357 10.85 25.12 15.33
CA SER A 357 11.03 23.67 15.50
C SER A 357 11.01 23.30 16.98
N TYR A 358 10.78 22.02 17.28
CA TYR A 358 11.05 21.46 18.59
C TYR A 358 11.76 20.13 18.42
N SER A 359 12.99 20.02 18.92
CA SER A 359 13.80 18.81 18.78
C SER A 359 14.81 18.75 19.94
N LEU A 360 15.82 17.90 19.88
CA LEU A 360 16.88 17.88 20.89
C LEU A 360 17.49 19.28 21.03
N TRP A 361 17.44 19.84 22.24
CA TRP A 361 18.00 21.16 22.54
C TRP A 361 19.48 21.06 22.91
N ASP A 362 20.35 21.77 22.17
CA ASP A 362 21.73 21.98 22.57
C ASP A 362 21.86 23.31 23.31
N ALA A 363 21.90 23.24 24.64
CA ALA A 363 22.04 24.42 25.50
C ALA A 363 23.34 25.21 25.27
N THR A 364 24.40 24.57 24.75
CA THR A 364 25.67 25.26 24.45
C THR A 364 25.56 26.06 23.15
N ALA A 365 24.93 25.47 22.13
CA ALA A 365 24.70 26.13 20.84
C ALA A 365 23.50 27.08 20.86
N GLN A 366 22.64 26.99 21.89
CA GLN A 366 21.34 27.67 21.98
C GLN A 366 20.48 27.43 20.73
N ALA A 367 20.46 26.18 20.27
CA ALA A 367 19.77 25.79 19.05
C ALA A 367 19.23 24.36 19.13
N TYR A 368 18.17 24.11 18.37
CA TYR A 368 17.63 22.79 18.12
C TYR A 368 18.54 22.01 17.16
N VAL A 369 18.79 20.75 17.47
CA VAL A 369 19.55 19.84 16.62
C VAL A 369 18.61 19.18 15.61
N SER A 370 18.86 19.41 14.32
CA SER A 370 18.07 18.83 13.23
C SER A 370 18.01 17.30 13.34
N ASP A 371 16.83 16.74 13.11
CA ASP A 371 16.58 15.29 13.04
C ASP A 371 16.94 14.48 14.31
N GLN A 372 17.07 15.16 15.46
CA GLN A 372 17.28 14.51 16.76
C GLN A 372 16.08 14.77 17.65
N TYR A 373 15.54 13.74 18.26
CA TYR A 373 14.33 13.85 19.07
C TYR A 373 14.63 14.48 20.42
N ASN A 374 13.77 15.40 20.85
CA ASN A 374 13.72 15.80 22.25
C ASN A 374 13.31 14.60 23.12
N THR A 375 13.93 14.40 24.28
CA THR A 375 13.62 13.26 25.16
C THR A 375 13.03 13.67 26.50
N SER A 376 12.63 14.93 26.65
CA SER A 376 12.17 15.47 27.92
C SER A 376 10.79 14.95 28.31
N THR A 377 10.65 14.51 29.55
CA THR A 377 9.39 14.00 30.10
C THR A 377 8.33 15.11 30.09
N LEU A 378 7.13 14.83 29.56
CA LEU A 378 6.04 15.82 29.43
C LEU A 378 6.42 17.07 28.58
N GLY A 379 7.43 16.98 27.72
CA GLY A 379 7.78 18.08 26.82
C GLY A 379 6.67 18.37 25.80
N LEU A 380 6.48 19.64 25.44
CA LEU A 380 5.44 20.10 24.53
C LEU A 380 6.04 20.94 23.39
N GLY A 381 5.88 20.49 22.14
CA GLY A 381 6.45 21.21 20.99
C GLY A 381 5.79 22.56 20.73
N LEU A 382 4.46 22.58 20.60
CA LEU A 382 3.67 23.78 20.39
C LEU A 382 2.47 23.81 21.36
N HIS A 383 2.31 24.91 22.08
CA HIS A 383 1.13 25.18 22.88
C HIS A 383 0.32 26.34 22.30
N ILE A 384 -0.97 26.13 22.01
CA ILE A 384 -1.90 27.20 21.63
C ILE A 384 -2.88 27.39 22.79
N TYR A 385 -2.68 28.44 23.58
CA TYR A 385 -3.53 28.77 24.74
C TYR A 385 -4.65 29.75 24.39
N GLY A 386 -4.34 30.77 23.58
CA GLY A 386 -5.31 31.81 23.20
C GLY A 386 -6.35 31.32 22.17
N SER A 387 -7.31 32.19 21.85
CA SER A 387 -8.49 31.91 21.02
C SER A 387 -8.49 32.68 19.69
N ASN A 388 -9.26 32.19 18.72
CA ASN A 388 -9.44 32.81 17.39
C ASN A 388 -8.15 32.93 16.57
N ASN A 389 -7.21 32.02 16.78
CA ASN A 389 -5.93 32.01 16.08
C ASN A 389 -5.98 31.15 14.82
N GLN A 390 -5.24 31.55 13.78
CA GLN A 390 -4.95 30.75 12.62
C GLN A 390 -3.44 30.46 12.61
N LEU A 391 -3.05 29.22 12.87
CA LEU A 391 -1.65 28.83 13.02
C LEU A 391 -1.26 27.80 11.96
N HIS A 392 -0.24 28.14 11.17
CA HIS A 392 0.44 27.26 10.23
C HIS A 392 1.73 26.75 10.86
N GLN A 393 1.83 25.46 11.16
CA GLN A 393 3.06 24.84 11.62
C GLN A 393 3.86 24.37 10.38
N ALA A 394 5.01 24.98 10.16
CA ALA A 394 5.84 24.78 8.96
C ALA A 394 7.26 24.25 9.27
N ALA A 395 7.58 24.04 10.55
CA ALA A 395 8.84 23.45 11.00
C ALA A 395 8.58 22.15 11.79
N ASP A 396 9.57 21.26 11.80
CA ASP A 396 9.42 19.95 12.43
C ASP A 396 9.35 20.03 13.96
N ILE A 397 8.50 19.20 14.53
CA ILE A 397 8.39 18.92 15.96
C ILE A 397 8.70 17.44 16.15
N LEU A 398 9.80 17.11 16.81
CA LEU A 398 10.34 15.77 17.00
C LEU A 398 10.59 15.54 18.49
N THR A 399 9.69 14.82 19.15
CA THR A 399 9.82 14.44 20.56
C THR A 399 9.60 12.95 20.77
N ALA A 400 10.34 12.37 21.71
CA ALA A 400 10.28 10.98 22.15
C ALA A 400 10.28 10.87 23.68
N GLY A 401 10.11 12.01 24.39
CA GLY A 401 9.96 12.02 25.84
C GLY A 401 8.68 11.32 26.30
N ALA A 402 8.70 10.68 27.47
CA ALA A 402 7.52 10.00 28.00
C ALA A 402 6.42 11.03 28.32
N GLY A 403 5.20 10.76 27.85
CA GLY A 403 4.04 11.64 27.97
C GLY A 403 4.17 12.97 27.21
N ALA A 404 5.20 13.13 26.37
CA ALA A 404 5.41 14.33 25.59
C ALA A 404 4.36 14.45 24.47
N ALA A 405 4.10 15.68 24.06
CA ALA A 405 3.20 15.97 22.95
C ALA A 405 3.84 16.87 21.90
N GLY A 406 3.44 16.65 20.65
CA GLY A 406 3.83 17.53 19.55
C GLY A 406 3.15 18.89 19.69
N ILE A 407 1.81 18.90 19.66
CA ILE A 407 1.01 20.12 19.70
C ILE A 407 -0.17 19.97 20.66
N ARG A 408 -0.40 20.95 21.53
CA ARG A 408 -1.59 21.07 22.40
C ARG A 408 -2.37 22.34 22.04
N VAL A 409 -3.68 22.21 21.86
CA VAL A 409 -4.59 23.30 21.52
C VAL A 409 -5.68 23.44 22.56
N ASP A 410 -5.74 24.60 23.20
CA ASP A 410 -6.81 25.06 24.07
C ASP A 410 -7.49 26.29 23.43
N GLY A 411 -8.25 27.06 24.21
CA GLY A 411 -8.94 28.27 23.76
C GLY A 411 -10.21 27.96 22.97
N GLU A 412 -10.64 28.85 22.09
CA GLU A 412 -11.83 28.66 21.25
C GLU A 412 -11.53 29.10 19.81
N ASN A 413 -12.19 28.49 18.82
CA ASN A 413 -12.17 28.93 17.42
C ASN A 413 -10.76 29.05 16.80
N ASN A 414 -9.84 28.20 17.24
CA ASN A 414 -8.50 28.11 16.66
C ASN A 414 -8.47 27.22 15.42
N THR A 415 -7.80 27.65 14.36
CA THR A 415 -7.49 26.86 13.17
C THR A 415 -6.02 26.47 13.17
N LEU A 416 -5.72 25.18 13.34
CA LEU A 416 -4.38 24.61 13.23
C LEU A 416 -4.18 23.99 11.84
N ILE A 417 -3.13 24.40 11.14
CA ILE A 417 -2.74 23.91 9.82
C ILE A 417 -1.35 23.29 9.93
N ILE A 418 -1.23 22.01 9.64
CA ILE A 418 0.07 21.34 9.47
C ILE A 418 0.42 21.38 7.98
N GLU A 419 1.47 22.13 7.66
CA GLU A 419 1.90 22.31 6.27
C GLU A 419 2.41 21.00 5.65
N PRO A 420 2.37 20.87 4.32
CA PRO A 420 3.04 19.77 3.62
C PRO A 420 4.52 19.64 4.04
N ASP A 421 5.04 18.42 3.99
CA ASP A 421 6.43 18.08 4.35
C ASP A 421 6.85 18.39 5.80
N THR A 422 5.92 18.81 6.67
CA THR A 422 6.16 19.04 8.10
C THR A 422 5.93 17.77 8.91
N ARG A 423 6.86 17.43 9.80
CA ARG A 423 6.78 16.30 10.73
C ARG A 423 6.38 16.76 12.13
N VAL A 424 5.40 16.09 12.73
CA VAL A 424 5.02 16.27 14.14
C VAL A 424 5.00 14.89 14.81
N TYR A 425 6.11 14.54 15.43
CA TYR A 425 6.36 13.22 16.00
C TYR A 425 6.42 13.29 17.53
N ALA A 426 5.67 12.39 18.17
CA ALA A 426 5.62 12.21 19.62
C ALA A 426 5.78 10.72 19.96
N ASP A 427 7.00 10.20 19.77
CA ASP A 427 7.31 8.77 19.76
C ASP A 427 7.61 8.17 21.15
N GLY A 428 7.42 8.95 22.22
CA GLY A 428 7.57 8.46 23.60
C GLY A 428 6.38 7.63 24.06
N VAL A 429 6.55 6.91 25.18
CA VAL A 429 5.43 6.22 25.85
C VAL A 429 4.34 7.23 26.17
N ASN A 430 3.09 6.91 25.85
CA ASN A 430 1.92 7.77 25.98
C ASN A 430 2.06 9.11 25.22
N GLY A 431 2.81 9.12 24.11
CA GLY A 431 2.98 10.30 23.28
C GLY A 431 1.69 10.74 22.58
N ARG A 432 1.54 12.05 22.36
CA ARG A 432 0.42 12.66 21.63
C ARG A 432 0.94 13.49 20.47
N GLY A 433 0.61 13.14 19.23
CA GLY A 433 1.04 13.93 18.07
C GLY A 433 0.45 15.34 18.12
N VAL A 434 -0.88 15.43 17.97
CA VAL A 434 -1.67 16.65 18.12
C VAL A 434 -2.85 16.38 19.05
N MET A 435 -3.04 17.24 20.05
CA MET A 435 -4.12 17.16 21.02
C MET A 435 -4.93 18.46 21.07
N PHE A 436 -6.24 18.35 20.91
CA PHE A 436 -7.19 19.43 21.23
C PHE A 436 -7.78 19.12 22.61
N THR A 437 -7.66 20.07 23.53
CA THR A 437 -7.83 19.79 24.96
C THR A 437 -8.77 20.73 25.70
N TYR A 438 -9.23 21.81 25.08
CA TYR A 438 -10.21 22.66 25.73
C TYR A 438 -10.91 23.60 24.77
N GLY A 439 -12.19 23.88 25.04
CA GLY A 439 -13.03 24.87 24.39
C GLY A 439 -13.86 24.32 23.23
N LYS A 440 -14.07 25.12 22.19
CA LYS A 440 -14.98 24.78 21.08
C LYS A 440 -14.62 25.43 19.75
N ASP A 441 -15.24 24.93 18.69
CA ASP A 441 -15.23 25.46 17.33
C ASP A 441 -13.83 25.47 16.66
N HIS A 442 -12.92 24.60 17.11
CA HIS A 442 -11.60 24.50 16.48
C HIS A 442 -11.68 23.89 15.08
N ASN A 443 -10.67 24.17 14.26
CA ASN A 443 -10.49 23.55 12.95
C ASN A 443 -9.07 22.98 12.83
N PHE A 444 -8.94 21.80 12.26
CA PHE A 444 -7.68 21.09 12.09
C PHE A 444 -7.49 20.71 10.63
N ILE A 445 -6.45 21.23 9.99
CA ILE A 445 -6.13 20.95 8.59
C ILE A 445 -4.75 20.30 8.56
N HIS A 446 -4.71 19.00 8.25
CA HIS A 446 -3.49 18.20 8.27
C HIS A 446 -3.03 17.78 6.88
N ARG A 447 -1.86 18.25 6.47
CA ARG A 447 -1.25 17.96 5.16
C ARG A 447 0.15 17.36 5.26
N GLY A 448 0.71 17.26 6.47
CA GLY A 448 2.06 16.78 6.74
C GLY A 448 2.12 15.31 7.18
N ASP A 449 3.01 15.00 8.12
CA ASP A 449 3.16 13.68 8.74
C ASP A 449 3.13 13.79 10.27
N ILE A 450 2.09 13.26 10.90
CA ILE A 450 1.96 13.19 12.35
C ILE A 450 2.11 11.75 12.79
N GLN A 451 2.94 11.51 13.80
CA GLN A 451 3.05 10.17 14.36
C GLN A 451 3.25 10.17 15.88
N ALA A 452 2.83 9.09 16.51
CA ALA A 452 3.08 8.77 17.91
C ALA A 452 3.29 7.25 18.04
N ASN A 453 4.52 6.80 17.75
CA ASN A 453 4.83 5.39 17.63
C ASN A 453 5.29 4.73 18.96
N GLY A 454 5.37 5.48 20.04
CA GLY A 454 5.63 4.92 21.37
C GLY A 454 4.45 4.10 21.87
N GLU A 455 4.63 3.28 22.91
CA GLU A 455 3.54 2.53 23.55
C GLU A 455 2.42 3.47 24.02
N MET A 456 1.13 3.15 23.80
CA MET A 456 -0.02 4.03 24.06
C MET A 456 0.00 5.35 23.26
N GLY A 457 0.66 5.36 22.11
CA GLY A 457 0.81 6.55 21.27
C GLY A 457 -0.43 6.82 20.42
N ILE A 458 -0.88 8.07 20.41
CA ILE A 458 -2.04 8.53 19.64
C ILE A 458 -1.64 9.70 18.74
N ALA A 459 -1.89 9.59 17.44
CA ALA A 459 -1.47 10.62 16.47
C ALA A 459 -2.31 11.90 16.59
N ALA A 460 -3.65 11.78 16.51
CA ALA A 460 -4.59 12.88 16.75
C ALA A 460 -5.56 12.51 17.87
N ILE A 461 -5.62 13.33 18.92
CA ILE A 461 -6.52 13.14 20.06
C ILE A 461 -7.40 14.37 20.29
N PHE A 462 -8.67 14.13 20.56
CA PHE A 462 -9.66 15.14 20.94
C PHE A 462 -10.17 14.75 22.33
N ASP A 463 -9.68 15.43 23.36
CA ASP A 463 -9.91 15.03 24.75
C ASP A 463 -9.74 16.22 25.67
N PHE A 464 -10.81 16.61 26.38
CA PHE A 464 -10.70 17.66 27.39
C PHE A 464 -9.79 17.24 28.56
N GLY A 465 -9.57 15.94 28.73
CA GLY A 465 -8.90 15.34 29.88
C GLY A 465 -9.85 15.16 31.06
N ASN A 466 -9.44 14.29 31.98
CA ASN A 466 -10.09 14.22 33.29
C ASN A 466 -9.63 15.37 34.17
N ASN A 467 -10.22 15.44 35.36
CA ASN A 467 -9.90 16.45 36.35
C ASN A 467 -8.83 15.95 37.34
N LEU A 468 -7.83 16.78 37.62
CA LEU A 468 -6.79 16.52 38.62
C LEU A 468 -7.37 16.25 40.02
N LEU A 469 -8.46 16.93 40.39
CA LEU A 469 -9.16 16.71 41.67
C LEU A 469 -10.13 15.53 41.65
N GLY A 470 -10.20 14.77 40.54
CA GLY A 470 -11.21 13.76 40.28
C GLY A 470 -12.47 14.32 39.63
N ASN A 471 -13.09 13.55 38.73
CA ASN A 471 -14.28 13.98 37.98
C ASN A 471 -15.53 14.18 38.84
N THR A 472 -15.52 13.69 40.09
CA THR A 472 -16.58 13.97 41.06
C THR A 472 -16.68 15.47 41.34
N SER A 473 -15.54 16.14 41.53
CA SER A 473 -15.49 17.59 41.83
C SER A 473 -16.05 18.40 40.66
N GLU A 474 -15.52 18.15 39.46
CA GLU A 474 -16.09 18.64 38.21
C GLU A 474 -15.63 17.78 37.03
N TYR A 475 -16.53 17.56 36.07
CA TYR A 475 -16.25 16.93 34.79
C TYR A 475 -16.91 17.73 33.68
N ARG A 476 -16.19 18.01 32.59
CA ARG A 476 -16.70 18.87 31.52
C ARG A 476 -16.17 18.48 30.16
N GLY A 477 -16.84 18.97 29.12
CA GLY A 477 -16.50 18.76 27.73
C GLY A 477 -17.58 19.28 26.78
N SER A 478 -17.54 18.87 25.51
CA SER A 478 -18.52 19.27 24.49
C SER A 478 -19.93 18.89 24.92
N PHE A 479 -20.76 19.89 25.23
CA PHE A 479 -22.12 19.73 25.77
C PHE A 479 -22.19 18.96 27.11
N ILE A 480 -21.11 18.93 27.88
CA ILE A 480 -21.03 18.21 29.16
C ILE A 480 -20.55 19.16 30.23
N ARG A 481 -21.28 19.22 31.35
CA ARG A 481 -20.76 19.75 32.60
C ARG A 481 -21.47 19.13 33.80
N PHE A 482 -20.69 18.53 34.67
CA PHE A 482 -21.11 17.99 35.96
C PHE A 482 -20.26 18.60 37.06
N VAL A 483 -20.88 19.05 38.15
CA VAL A 483 -20.20 19.55 39.36
C VAL A 483 -20.73 18.75 40.54
N ASN A 484 -19.86 18.19 41.38
CA ASN A 484 -20.27 17.27 42.46
C ASN A 484 -21.12 16.09 41.96
N SER A 485 -20.82 15.59 40.75
CA SER A 485 -21.61 14.56 40.03
C SER A 485 -23.06 14.95 39.67
N GLU A 486 -23.44 16.22 39.78
CA GLU A 486 -24.74 16.74 39.34
C GLU A 486 -24.59 17.58 38.06
N GLU A 487 -25.57 17.51 37.16
CA GLU A 487 -25.58 18.30 35.93
C GLU A 487 -25.60 19.80 36.27
N ALA A 488 -24.71 20.56 35.63
CA ALA A 488 -24.54 21.99 35.87
C ALA A 488 -24.72 22.79 34.58
N GLU A 489 -25.02 24.08 34.71
CA GLU A 489 -25.16 24.98 33.55
C GLU A 489 -23.88 24.99 32.70
N LEU A 490 -24.02 24.75 31.40
CA LEU A 490 -22.89 24.75 30.46
C LEU A 490 -22.21 26.12 30.44
N LEU A 491 -20.88 26.10 30.51
CA LEU A 491 -20.09 27.30 30.24
C LEU A 491 -20.14 27.62 28.73
N PRO A 492 -20.10 28.90 28.32
CA PRO A 492 -20.16 29.28 26.90
C PRO A 492 -19.19 28.52 25.99
N GLU A 493 -17.97 28.29 26.48
CA GLU A 493 -16.89 27.57 25.78
C GLU A 493 -17.11 26.04 25.66
N LEU A 494 -18.13 25.49 26.33
CA LEU A 494 -18.50 24.06 26.26
C LEU A 494 -19.75 23.84 25.38
N ASN A 495 -20.43 24.91 24.99
CA ASN A 495 -21.64 24.87 24.19
C ASN A 495 -21.30 24.78 22.69
N GLY A 496 -20.67 23.67 22.30
CA GLY A 496 -20.20 23.42 20.95
C GLY A 496 -19.38 22.13 20.86
N ALA A 497 -19.07 21.72 19.63
CA ALA A 497 -18.07 20.69 19.40
C ALA A 497 -16.68 21.24 19.74
N LEU A 498 -15.79 20.39 20.25
CA LEU A 498 -14.40 20.77 20.47
C LEU A 498 -13.75 21.15 19.14
N VAL A 499 -14.00 20.34 18.10
CA VAL A 499 -13.51 20.58 16.75
C VAL A 499 -14.66 20.49 15.75
N ASP A 500 -14.81 21.49 14.89
CA ASP A 500 -15.82 21.48 13.83
C ASP A 500 -15.38 20.65 12.63
N ASN A 501 -14.14 20.86 12.16
CA ASN A 501 -13.60 20.14 11.00
C ASN A 501 -12.18 19.66 11.26
N ALA A 502 -11.95 18.37 11.06
CA ALA A 502 -10.63 17.75 10.95
C ALA A 502 -10.43 17.25 9.51
N ASP A 503 -9.76 18.06 8.70
CA ASP A 503 -9.49 17.83 7.28
C ASP A 503 -8.11 17.20 7.10
N ILE A 504 -8.08 15.95 6.66
CA ILE A 504 -6.87 15.12 6.66
C ILE A 504 -6.51 14.69 5.24
N SER A 505 -5.38 15.20 4.75
CA SER A 505 -4.72 14.77 3.49
C SER A 505 -3.29 14.28 3.72
N GLY A 506 -2.76 14.42 4.94
CA GLY A 506 -1.45 13.92 5.37
C GLY A 506 -1.48 12.52 6.02
N ARG A 507 -0.34 12.10 6.58
CA ARG A 507 -0.22 10.82 7.29
C ARG A 507 -0.52 10.98 8.78
N LEU A 508 -1.34 10.10 9.35
CA LEU A 508 -1.54 9.93 10.80
C LEU A 508 -1.12 8.51 11.19
N ALA A 509 -0.21 8.38 12.15
CA ALA A 509 0.24 7.08 12.63
C ALA A 509 0.36 7.00 14.15
N GLY A 510 -0.39 6.10 14.79
CA GLY A 510 -0.29 5.86 16.23
C GLY A 510 -0.38 4.37 16.56
N THR A 511 0.36 3.93 17.57
CA THR A 511 0.34 2.51 17.99
C THR A 511 -0.99 2.11 18.61
N ASP A 512 -1.63 3.03 19.32
CA ASP A 512 -2.94 2.82 19.94
C ASP A 512 -4.06 3.30 19.01
N ALA A 513 -3.95 4.53 18.51
CA ALA A 513 -4.90 5.10 17.56
C ALA A 513 -4.26 6.12 16.61
N ALA A 514 -4.70 6.10 15.35
CA ALA A 514 -4.50 7.22 14.44
C ALA A 514 -5.35 8.42 14.86
N ILE A 515 -6.59 8.15 15.28
CA ILE A 515 -7.54 9.18 15.75
C ILE A 515 -8.30 8.67 16.97
N TYR A 516 -8.32 9.45 18.05
CA TYR A 516 -9.13 9.16 19.23
C TYR A 516 -10.00 10.35 19.64
N ILE A 517 -11.29 10.10 19.84
CA ILE A 517 -12.26 11.05 20.40
C ILE A 517 -12.69 10.52 21.79
N ALA A 518 -12.36 11.27 22.83
CA ALA A 518 -12.65 10.91 24.21
C ALA A 518 -14.15 11.04 24.56
N PRO A 519 -14.62 10.46 25.68
CA PRO A 519 -16.02 10.50 26.08
C PRO A 519 -16.59 11.92 26.31
N ASN A 520 -15.71 12.92 26.46
CA ASN A 520 -16.06 14.32 26.69
C ASN A 520 -15.85 15.25 25.49
N ALA A 521 -15.41 14.74 24.34
CA ALA A 521 -15.14 15.57 23.17
C ALA A 521 -16.06 15.21 22.01
N LEU A 522 -16.63 16.22 21.35
CA LEU A 522 -17.30 16.05 20.06
C LEU A 522 -16.42 16.64 18.95
N VAL A 523 -16.31 15.90 17.85
CA VAL A 523 -15.81 16.43 16.58
C VAL A 523 -16.97 16.39 15.59
N ASN A 524 -17.32 17.50 14.95
CA ASN A 524 -18.46 17.47 14.02
C ASN A 524 -18.12 16.70 12.74
N ASN A 525 -16.99 17.02 12.10
CA ASN A 525 -16.57 16.40 10.84
C ASN A 525 -15.11 15.94 10.89
N ILE A 526 -14.87 14.73 10.42
CA ILE A 526 -13.53 14.21 10.12
C ILE A 526 -13.51 13.81 8.65
N ASN A 527 -12.75 14.52 7.82
CA ASN A 527 -12.70 14.31 6.38
C ASN A 527 -11.36 13.69 5.97
N ILE A 528 -11.37 12.43 5.56
CA ILE A 528 -10.22 11.71 5.00
C ILE A 528 -10.21 11.90 3.49
N MET A 529 -9.21 12.63 3.00
CA MET A 529 -9.11 13.09 1.61
C MET A 529 -7.90 12.49 0.90
N ASN A 530 -7.82 12.72 -0.41
CA ASN A 530 -6.76 12.17 -1.24
C ASN A 530 -5.37 12.59 -0.75
N GLY A 531 -4.43 11.65 -0.71
CA GLY A 531 -3.11 11.81 -0.09
C GLY A 531 -3.01 11.25 1.34
N ALA A 532 -4.14 11.07 2.05
CA ALA A 532 -4.13 10.61 3.42
C ALA A 532 -3.56 9.19 3.57
N ARG A 533 -2.85 8.95 4.68
CA ARG A 533 -2.39 7.61 5.10
C ARG A 533 -2.68 7.42 6.58
N LEU A 534 -3.32 6.32 6.95
CA LEU A 534 -3.77 6.06 8.32
C LEU A 534 -3.15 4.75 8.82
N GLU A 535 -2.43 4.83 9.94
CA GLU A 535 -1.80 3.70 10.61
C GLU A 535 -2.21 3.70 12.09
N GLY A 536 -2.94 2.68 12.53
CA GLY A 536 -3.61 2.67 13.84
C GLY A 536 -5.12 2.82 13.69
N ALA A 537 -5.86 2.56 14.77
CA ALA A 537 -7.32 2.55 14.75
C ALA A 537 -7.94 3.96 14.82
N ILE A 538 -9.23 4.05 14.51
CA ILE A 538 -10.05 5.24 14.74
C ILE A 538 -11.07 4.91 15.82
N TYR A 539 -11.09 5.68 16.90
CA TYR A 539 -11.93 5.44 18.07
C TYR A 539 -12.72 6.68 18.47
N SER A 540 -13.96 6.46 18.90
CA SER A 540 -14.77 7.46 19.58
C SER A 540 -15.57 6.84 20.72
N ASP A 541 -15.36 7.36 21.92
CA ASP A 541 -16.13 7.01 23.12
C ASP A 541 -17.23 8.04 23.43
N TYR A 542 -17.34 9.10 22.62
CA TYR A 542 -18.36 10.13 22.82
C TYR A 542 -19.76 9.53 22.67
N ASN A 543 -20.66 9.86 23.60
CA ASN A 543 -22.01 9.31 23.64
C ASN A 543 -22.98 10.28 24.32
N GLN A 544 -23.18 11.45 23.70
CA GLN A 544 -24.14 12.43 24.16
C GLN A 544 -25.26 12.60 23.13
N LYS A 545 -26.42 13.02 23.64
CA LYS A 545 -27.58 13.37 22.83
C LYS A 545 -27.82 14.88 22.89
N ASP A 546 -28.61 15.37 21.95
CA ASP A 546 -29.16 16.72 22.02
C ASP A 546 -30.48 16.76 22.81
N ASP A 547 -31.02 17.97 22.99
CA ASP A 547 -32.28 18.22 23.69
C ASP A 547 -33.50 17.55 23.04
N SER A 548 -33.37 17.09 21.79
CA SER A 548 -34.39 16.36 21.04
C SER A 548 -34.19 14.83 21.11
N GLU A 549 -33.33 14.35 22.02
CA GLU A 549 -32.96 12.94 22.19
C GLU A 549 -32.29 12.31 20.95
N GLN A 550 -31.77 13.14 20.05
CA GLN A 550 -30.99 12.67 18.90
C GLN A 550 -29.52 12.51 19.29
N GLN A 551 -28.91 11.44 18.79
CA GLN A 551 -27.49 11.20 19.03
C GLN A 551 -26.66 12.31 18.37
N ARG A 552 -25.69 12.87 19.09
CA ARG A 552 -24.70 13.78 18.51
C ARG A 552 -23.64 12.96 17.80
N LEU A 553 -23.59 13.07 16.48
CA LEU A 553 -22.75 12.24 15.62
C LEU A 553 -21.55 13.03 15.12
N THR A 554 -20.42 12.33 15.05
CA THR A 554 -19.24 12.74 14.29
C THR A 554 -19.38 12.16 12.89
N GLN A 555 -19.37 13.03 11.88
CA GLN A 555 -19.39 12.61 10.49
C GLN A 555 -17.97 12.26 10.04
N LEU A 556 -17.67 10.96 9.95
CA LEU A 556 -16.40 10.45 9.42
C LEU A 556 -16.56 10.20 7.92
N THR A 557 -15.94 11.04 7.10
CA THR A 557 -16.11 11.04 5.64
C THR A 557 -14.85 10.61 4.92
N PHE A 558 -14.97 9.75 3.91
CA PHE A 558 -13.87 9.39 3.00
C PHE A 558 -14.19 9.90 1.58
N GLY A 559 -13.21 10.51 0.92
CA GLY A 559 -13.28 10.83 -0.50
C GLY A 559 -13.99 12.13 -0.86
N LYS A 560 -13.97 13.14 0.02
CA LYS A 560 -14.26 14.53 -0.35
C LYS A 560 -13.07 15.17 -1.07
N LEU A 561 -13.35 16.08 -2.00
CA LEU A 561 -12.33 16.87 -2.70
C LEU A 561 -11.78 17.94 -1.76
N ALA A 562 -10.44 18.04 -1.70
CA ALA A 562 -9.76 19.10 -0.97
C ALA A 562 -9.61 20.37 -1.84
N ASP A 563 -9.75 21.54 -1.23
CA ASP A 563 -9.37 22.82 -1.86
C ASP A 563 -7.84 23.05 -1.82
N ASP A 564 -7.37 24.14 -2.43
CA ASP A 564 -5.93 24.49 -2.49
C ASP A 564 -5.29 24.69 -1.10
N SER A 565 -6.10 24.95 -0.08
CA SER A 565 -5.66 25.12 1.31
C SER A 565 -5.71 23.82 2.13
N GLY A 566 -6.16 22.72 1.51
CA GLY A 566 -6.30 21.41 2.16
C GLY A 566 -7.59 21.27 2.96
N ARG A 567 -8.59 22.13 2.76
CA ARG A 567 -9.92 22.01 3.40
C ARG A 567 -10.84 21.13 2.59
N ALA A 568 -11.72 20.39 3.26
CA ALA A 568 -12.73 19.60 2.57
C ALA A 568 -13.79 20.51 1.92
N THR A 569 -14.14 20.20 0.67
CA THR A 569 -15.29 20.78 -0.03
C THR A 569 -16.50 19.86 0.05
N ASP A 570 -17.65 20.30 -0.46
CA ASP A 570 -18.86 19.47 -0.56
C ASP A 570 -18.82 18.50 -1.76
N GLU A 571 -17.83 18.62 -2.64
CA GLU A 571 -17.70 17.81 -3.85
C GLU A 571 -17.01 16.47 -3.57
N ALA A 572 -17.44 15.42 -4.27
CA ALA A 572 -16.80 14.11 -4.24
C ALA A 572 -15.48 14.10 -5.05
N ASP A 573 -14.46 13.40 -4.56
CA ASP A 573 -13.22 13.15 -5.29
C ASP A 573 -13.24 11.76 -5.95
N ALA A 574 -13.55 11.71 -7.24
CA ALA A 574 -13.55 10.47 -8.02
C ALA A 574 -12.17 9.81 -8.13
N SER A 575 -11.08 10.54 -7.85
CA SER A 575 -9.71 10.02 -7.87
C SER A 575 -9.25 9.47 -6.51
N PHE A 576 -10.07 9.63 -5.46
CA PHE A 576 -9.76 9.12 -4.14
C PHE A 576 -9.57 7.60 -4.19
N ASN A 577 -8.47 7.11 -3.63
CA ASN A 577 -8.18 5.68 -3.53
C ASN A 577 -7.41 5.40 -2.25
N LEU A 578 -8.09 4.82 -1.26
CA LEU A 578 -7.49 4.53 0.04
C LEU A 578 -7.80 3.10 0.47
N ARG A 579 -6.77 2.42 0.98
CA ARG A 579 -6.91 1.16 1.71
C ARG A 579 -6.60 1.39 3.17
N TYR A 580 -7.49 0.94 4.05
CA TYR A 580 -7.35 1.01 5.49
C TYR A 580 -7.53 -0.38 6.10
N ASP A 581 -6.55 -0.80 6.91
CA ASP A 581 -6.45 -2.17 7.45
C ASP A 581 -6.61 -2.22 8.98
N ASN A 582 -7.20 -1.19 9.60
CA ASN A 582 -7.45 -1.12 11.03
C ASN A 582 -8.95 -0.91 11.35
N ASN A 583 -9.29 -0.98 12.64
CA ASN A 583 -10.67 -0.88 13.09
C ASN A 583 -11.16 0.58 13.13
N ILE A 584 -12.48 0.75 13.03
CA ILE A 584 -13.19 2.01 13.26
C ILE A 584 -14.25 1.72 14.31
N GLN A 585 -14.16 2.28 15.52
CA GLN A 585 -15.10 1.98 16.60
C GLN A 585 -15.65 3.26 17.22
N GLY A 586 -16.97 3.36 17.24
CA GLY A 586 -17.71 4.47 17.82
C GLY A 586 -19.19 4.29 17.55
N ILE A 587 -19.73 3.16 18.03
CA ILE A 587 -21.10 2.72 17.74
C ILE A 587 -22.19 3.72 18.16
N ASN A 588 -21.87 4.64 19.06
CA ASN A 588 -22.78 5.67 19.54
C ASN A 588 -22.44 7.08 19.02
N ASN A 589 -21.48 7.24 18.09
CA ASN A 589 -21.09 8.57 17.62
C ASN A 589 -20.63 8.64 16.17
N LEU A 590 -19.89 7.64 15.66
CA LEU A 590 -19.33 7.71 14.30
C LEU A 590 -20.39 7.34 13.25
N ALA A 591 -20.81 8.31 12.46
CA ALA A 591 -21.52 8.09 11.20
C ALA A 591 -20.50 8.06 10.07
N LEU A 592 -20.38 6.93 9.36
CA LEU A 592 -19.43 6.76 8.26
C LEU A 592 -20.07 7.14 6.93
N GLU A 593 -19.44 8.05 6.20
CA GLU A 593 -19.82 8.46 4.84
C GLU A 593 -18.67 8.15 3.88
N LEU A 594 -18.98 7.49 2.77
CA LEU A 594 -18.05 7.37 1.64
C LEU A 594 -18.61 8.25 0.52
N SER A 595 -17.99 9.40 0.28
CA SER A 595 -18.50 10.41 -0.66
C SER A 595 -18.02 10.21 -2.09
N GLY A 596 -16.79 9.73 -2.30
CA GLY A 596 -16.20 9.63 -3.63
C GLY A 596 -15.04 8.65 -3.76
N GLY A 597 -14.81 8.16 -4.97
CA GLY A 597 -13.68 7.30 -5.31
C GLY A 597 -13.75 5.92 -4.63
N GLN A 598 -12.61 5.26 -4.46
CA GLN A 598 -12.53 3.93 -3.87
C GLN A 598 -12.00 3.97 -2.42
N THR A 599 -12.79 3.40 -1.51
CA THR A 599 -12.36 3.12 -0.13
C THR A 599 -12.37 1.61 0.10
N SER A 600 -11.21 1.01 0.36
CA SER A 600 -11.10 -0.38 0.82
C SER A 600 -10.94 -0.41 2.33
N LEU A 601 -12.00 -0.74 3.06
CA LEU A 601 -11.94 -0.94 4.51
C LEU A 601 -11.73 -2.41 4.83
N ASN A 602 -10.84 -2.71 5.77
CA ASN A 602 -10.66 -4.06 6.29
C ASN A 602 -10.69 -4.02 7.83
N GLY A 603 -11.19 -5.09 8.44
CA GLY A 603 -11.23 -5.24 9.90
C GLY A 603 -12.64 -5.27 10.47
N ILE A 604 -12.77 -4.86 11.73
CA ILE A 604 -14.04 -4.86 12.47
C ILE A 604 -14.42 -3.41 12.77
N HIS A 605 -15.55 -2.99 12.24
CA HIS A 605 -16.07 -1.65 12.41
C HIS A 605 -17.33 -1.68 13.29
N GLN A 606 -17.40 -0.77 14.27
CA GLN A 606 -18.57 -0.55 15.12
C GLN A 606 -19.01 0.89 14.94
N LEU A 607 -20.14 1.11 14.27
CA LEU A 607 -20.52 2.42 13.74
C LEU A 607 -21.97 2.74 14.08
N TYR A 608 -22.28 4.03 14.15
CA TYR A 608 -23.67 4.46 14.27
C TYR A 608 -24.43 4.13 12.97
N SER A 609 -23.91 4.58 11.83
CA SER A 609 -24.45 4.33 10.50
C SER A 609 -23.34 4.26 9.46
N VAL A 610 -23.66 3.73 8.28
CA VAL A 610 -22.78 3.74 7.10
C VAL A 610 -23.58 4.20 5.90
N ASN A 611 -23.05 5.11 5.10
CA ASN A 611 -23.62 5.49 3.82
C ASN A 611 -22.54 5.48 2.73
N VAL A 612 -22.83 4.81 1.62
CA VAL A 612 -21.99 4.77 0.43
C VAL A 612 -22.67 5.62 -0.64
N ALA A 613 -22.15 6.81 -0.91
CA ALA A 613 -22.72 7.74 -1.90
C ALA A 613 -22.55 7.26 -3.34
N SER A 614 -23.29 7.86 -4.28
CA SER A 614 -23.34 7.46 -5.70
C SER A 614 -21.98 7.44 -6.40
N ASP A 615 -21.08 8.35 -6.04
CA ASP A 615 -19.75 8.48 -6.64
C ASP A 615 -18.68 7.66 -5.89
N ALA A 616 -19.08 6.84 -4.92
CA ALA A 616 -18.19 6.05 -4.07
C ALA A 616 -18.26 4.55 -4.35
N ARG A 617 -17.11 3.89 -4.15
CA ARG A 617 -16.94 2.44 -4.16
C ARG A 617 -16.37 1.96 -2.82
N LEU A 618 -17.15 1.17 -2.10
CA LEU A 618 -16.69 0.43 -0.92
C LEU A 618 -16.15 -0.94 -1.33
N ALA A 619 -14.91 -1.22 -0.93
CA ALA A 619 -14.27 -2.51 -1.07
C ALA A 619 -13.69 -3.00 0.27
N GLY A 620 -13.05 -4.17 0.24
CA GLY A 620 -12.29 -4.73 1.36
C GLY A 620 -13.03 -5.79 2.18
N ASN A 621 -12.34 -6.34 3.19
CA ASN A 621 -12.83 -7.45 4.00
C ASN A 621 -13.20 -6.98 5.40
N SER A 622 -14.50 -6.79 5.64
CA SER A 622 -14.96 -6.13 6.86
C SER A 622 -16.21 -6.73 7.47
N GLN A 623 -16.30 -6.60 8.80
CA GLN A 623 -17.53 -6.74 9.55
C GLN A 623 -17.97 -5.37 10.06
N TYR A 624 -19.21 -4.98 9.77
CA TYR A 624 -19.84 -3.75 10.22
C TYR A 624 -20.90 -4.07 11.28
N THR A 625 -20.67 -3.68 12.52
CA THR A 625 -21.69 -3.70 13.57
C THR A 625 -22.32 -2.33 13.67
N LEU A 626 -23.64 -2.25 13.47
CA LEU A 626 -24.36 -0.99 13.51
C LEU A 626 -25.04 -0.79 14.87
N ASN A 627 -25.23 0.47 15.23
CA ASN A 627 -26.16 0.86 16.29
C ASN A 627 -27.57 0.34 16.00
N SER A 628 -28.38 0.12 17.04
CA SER A 628 -29.78 -0.30 16.88
C SER A 628 -30.64 0.71 16.12
N ASN A 629 -30.28 2.00 16.15
CA ASN A 629 -30.94 3.08 15.41
C ASN A 629 -30.25 3.36 14.05
N GLY A 630 -29.17 2.63 13.77
CA GLY A 630 -28.34 2.77 12.58
C GLY A 630 -28.89 2.08 11.35
N LEU A 631 -28.42 2.52 10.20
CA LEU A 631 -28.66 1.90 8.90
C LEU A 631 -27.36 1.88 8.10
N PHE A 632 -27.15 0.80 7.34
CA PHE A 632 -26.16 0.74 6.28
C PHE A 632 -26.88 1.02 4.96
N SER A 633 -26.63 2.17 4.34
CA SER A 633 -27.20 2.58 3.06
C SER A 633 -26.17 2.52 1.94
N ASN A 634 -26.58 2.04 0.76
CA ASN A 634 -25.76 1.95 -0.43
C ASN A 634 -26.42 2.62 -1.64
N HIS A 635 -25.90 3.77 -2.04
CA HIS A 635 -26.24 4.46 -3.29
C HIS A 635 -25.10 4.38 -4.33
N GLY A 636 -23.90 3.93 -3.93
CA GLY A 636 -22.74 3.72 -4.80
C GLY A 636 -22.51 2.25 -5.11
N VAL A 637 -21.25 1.82 -5.12
CA VAL A 637 -20.86 0.43 -5.42
C VAL A 637 -20.26 -0.26 -4.19
N ILE A 638 -20.82 -1.40 -3.80
CA ILE A 638 -20.18 -2.31 -2.84
C ILE A 638 -19.58 -3.48 -3.61
N ALA A 639 -18.30 -3.75 -3.38
CA ALA A 639 -17.59 -4.90 -3.94
C ALA A 639 -16.74 -5.56 -2.85
N PRO A 640 -17.23 -6.64 -2.22
CA PRO A 640 -16.49 -7.30 -1.14
C PRO A 640 -15.05 -7.65 -1.53
N GLY A 641 -14.13 -7.49 -0.57
CA GLY A 641 -12.73 -7.87 -0.70
C GLY A 641 -11.86 -6.93 -1.56
N ASN A 642 -10.63 -7.39 -1.83
CA ASN A 642 -9.65 -6.73 -2.69
C ASN A 642 -9.43 -7.62 -3.94
N SER A 643 -10.52 -7.88 -4.66
CA SER A 643 -10.88 -9.17 -5.29
C SER A 643 -11.70 -10.05 -4.33
N MET A 644 -11.77 -11.37 -4.51
CA MET A 644 -12.70 -12.22 -3.78
C MET A 644 -12.56 -12.07 -2.25
N GLY A 645 -13.66 -11.73 -1.59
CA GLY A 645 -13.66 -11.47 -0.15
C GLY A 645 -15.04 -11.44 0.47
N ARG A 646 -15.12 -10.85 1.66
CA ARG A 646 -16.32 -10.91 2.50
C ARG A 646 -16.64 -9.58 3.18
N ILE A 647 -17.91 -9.19 3.09
CA ILE A 647 -18.49 -8.10 3.88
C ILE A 647 -19.66 -8.67 4.69
N ASP A 648 -19.62 -8.48 6.01
CA ASP A 648 -20.69 -8.83 6.94
C ASP A 648 -21.29 -7.58 7.55
N ILE A 649 -22.62 -7.42 7.48
CA ILE A 649 -23.35 -6.32 8.09
C ILE A 649 -24.20 -6.89 9.23
N LEU A 650 -23.82 -6.57 10.47
CA LEU A 650 -24.57 -6.86 11.68
C LEU A 650 -25.52 -5.69 11.99
N GLY A 651 -26.63 -5.63 11.24
CA GLY A 651 -27.62 -4.56 11.29
C GLY A 651 -28.58 -4.61 10.11
N ASN A 652 -29.35 -3.54 9.89
CA ASN A 652 -30.19 -3.38 8.71
C ASN A 652 -29.38 -2.81 7.54
N TYR A 653 -29.75 -3.22 6.33
CA TYR A 653 -29.12 -2.79 5.07
C TYR A 653 -30.19 -2.25 4.12
N GLN A 654 -29.88 -1.15 3.44
CA GLN A 654 -30.68 -0.57 2.37
C GLN A 654 -29.83 -0.39 1.12
N GLN A 655 -30.28 -1.01 0.03
CA GLN A 655 -29.78 -0.78 -1.31
C GLN A 655 -30.64 0.33 -1.96
N GLY A 656 -30.04 1.46 -2.28
CA GLY A 656 -30.69 2.56 -3.02
C GLY A 656 -30.92 2.20 -4.50
N GLU A 657 -31.74 3.00 -5.20
CA GLU A 657 -32.06 2.78 -6.61
C GLU A 657 -30.86 2.91 -7.55
N ASP A 658 -29.93 3.81 -7.22
CA ASP A 658 -28.68 4.01 -7.98
C ASP A 658 -27.56 3.05 -7.55
N GLY A 659 -27.73 2.36 -6.42
CA GLY A 659 -26.67 1.56 -5.84
C GLY A 659 -26.49 0.21 -6.51
N GLN A 660 -25.27 -0.32 -6.42
CA GLN A 660 -24.84 -1.58 -7.00
C GLN A 660 -24.14 -2.46 -5.96
N LEU A 661 -24.53 -3.73 -5.90
CA LEU A 661 -23.74 -4.80 -5.26
C LEU A 661 -23.03 -5.59 -6.36
N LEU A 662 -21.70 -5.62 -6.33
CA LEU A 662 -20.85 -6.30 -7.30
C LEU A 662 -20.18 -7.51 -6.64
N LEU A 663 -20.39 -8.70 -7.19
CA LEU A 663 -19.88 -9.96 -6.64
C LEU A 663 -19.06 -10.73 -7.67
N GLU A 664 -17.80 -10.99 -7.37
CA GLU A 664 -16.92 -11.86 -8.13
C GLU A 664 -17.29 -13.34 -7.96
N ILE A 665 -17.19 -14.12 -9.05
CA ILE A 665 -17.43 -15.58 -9.04
C ILE A 665 -16.37 -16.29 -9.89
N ALA A 666 -15.88 -17.43 -9.41
CA ALA A 666 -14.88 -18.24 -10.11
C ALA A 666 -15.42 -19.61 -10.54
N ASN A 667 -14.69 -20.27 -11.43
CA ASN A 667 -15.09 -21.55 -12.00
C ASN A 667 -15.07 -22.72 -11.01
N ASP A 668 -14.32 -22.61 -9.90
CA ASP A 668 -14.25 -23.59 -8.82
C ASP A 668 -15.37 -23.42 -7.76
N GLY A 669 -16.22 -22.40 -7.92
CA GLY A 669 -17.30 -22.06 -6.99
C GLY A 669 -16.87 -21.13 -5.86
N SER A 670 -15.61 -20.66 -5.83
CA SER A 670 -15.23 -19.53 -4.98
C SER A 670 -15.90 -18.24 -5.48
N SER A 671 -16.19 -17.33 -4.55
CA SER A 671 -16.98 -16.13 -4.81
C SER A 671 -16.88 -15.13 -3.68
N ASP A 672 -17.31 -13.90 -3.94
CA ASP A 672 -17.60 -12.94 -2.89
C ASP A 672 -18.73 -13.40 -1.97
N ILE A 673 -18.65 -12.95 -0.72
CA ILE A 673 -19.66 -13.17 0.32
C ILE A 673 -20.14 -11.83 0.85
N PHE A 674 -21.45 -11.62 0.82
CA PHE A 674 -22.12 -10.46 1.38
C PHE A 674 -23.26 -10.94 2.30
N THR A 675 -23.15 -10.63 3.60
CA THR A 675 -24.16 -11.04 4.57
C THR A 675 -24.75 -9.85 5.32
N VAL A 676 -26.04 -9.93 5.64
CA VAL A 676 -26.79 -8.97 6.44
C VAL A 676 -27.58 -9.74 7.51
N SER A 677 -27.31 -9.49 8.78
CA SER A 677 -28.01 -10.19 9.87
C SER A 677 -29.43 -9.68 10.11
N GLY A 678 -29.72 -8.42 9.77
CA GLY A 678 -31.03 -7.77 9.91
C GLY A 678 -31.89 -7.85 8.64
N THR A 679 -32.68 -6.79 8.42
CA THR A 679 -33.50 -6.63 7.21
C THR A 679 -32.67 -6.03 6.09
N ALA A 680 -32.66 -6.67 4.92
CA ALA A 680 -32.09 -6.14 3.69
C ALA A 680 -33.21 -5.61 2.78
N ASP A 681 -33.28 -4.29 2.61
CA ASP A 681 -34.18 -3.62 1.66
C ASP A 681 -33.48 -3.49 0.30
N LEU A 682 -33.92 -4.29 -0.67
CA LEU A 682 -33.25 -4.49 -1.96
C LEU A 682 -33.91 -3.63 -3.06
N ASN A 683 -33.07 -2.93 -3.82
CA ASN A 683 -33.40 -2.15 -5.02
C ASN A 683 -32.15 -2.12 -5.94
N GLY A 684 -32.08 -1.22 -6.93
CA GLY A 684 -30.87 -0.98 -7.71
C GLY A 684 -30.34 -2.23 -8.42
N GLN A 685 -29.02 -2.39 -8.44
CA GLN A 685 -28.35 -3.40 -9.27
C GLN A 685 -27.62 -4.47 -8.45
N LEU A 686 -27.75 -5.73 -8.88
CA LEU A 686 -26.85 -6.83 -8.50
C LEU A 686 -26.05 -7.26 -9.73
N THR A 687 -24.72 -7.18 -9.65
CA THR A 687 -23.83 -7.51 -10.78
C THR A 687 -22.89 -8.64 -10.42
N PHE A 688 -22.89 -9.70 -11.23
CA PHE A 688 -21.92 -10.79 -11.10
C PHE A 688 -20.73 -10.59 -12.03
N VAL A 689 -19.52 -10.82 -11.53
CA VAL A 689 -18.26 -10.67 -12.27
C VAL A 689 -17.54 -12.02 -12.36
N PRO A 690 -17.83 -12.84 -13.39
CA PRO A 690 -17.08 -14.06 -13.67
C PRO A 690 -15.59 -13.80 -13.86
N GLN A 691 -14.76 -14.51 -13.09
CA GLN A 691 -13.31 -14.48 -13.20
C GLN A 691 -12.83 -15.42 -14.32
N ALA A 692 -11.73 -15.04 -14.97
CA ALA A 692 -11.17 -15.83 -16.07
C ALA A 692 -10.80 -17.25 -15.61
N GLY A 693 -11.40 -18.26 -16.24
CA GLY A 693 -11.23 -19.66 -15.83
C GLY A 693 -11.94 -20.64 -16.77
N TRP A 694 -11.72 -21.95 -16.57
CA TRP A 694 -12.42 -22.97 -17.33
C TRP A 694 -13.73 -23.36 -16.63
N TYR A 695 -14.86 -22.92 -17.20
CA TYR A 695 -16.19 -23.28 -16.73
C TYR A 695 -16.66 -24.60 -17.39
N PRO A 696 -16.82 -25.70 -16.62
CA PRO A 696 -17.24 -26.99 -17.17
C PRO A 696 -18.66 -26.96 -17.75
N GLY A 697 -18.96 -27.95 -18.59
CA GLY A 697 -20.32 -28.16 -19.09
C GLY A 697 -21.31 -28.40 -17.95
N GLY A 698 -22.36 -27.58 -17.89
CA GLY A 698 -23.36 -27.66 -16.82
C GLY A 698 -22.92 -27.02 -15.50
N TRP A 699 -21.89 -26.18 -15.50
CA TRP A 699 -21.52 -25.39 -14.33
C TRP A 699 -22.72 -24.59 -13.83
N THR A 700 -23.03 -24.76 -12.54
CA THR A 700 -24.05 -23.99 -11.84
C THR A 700 -23.58 -23.62 -10.45
N GLN A 701 -23.92 -22.42 -10.01
CA GLN A 701 -23.66 -21.95 -8.65
C GLN A 701 -24.91 -21.31 -8.06
N ASP A 702 -25.25 -21.71 -6.85
CA ASP A 702 -26.39 -21.17 -6.11
C ASP A 702 -25.91 -20.01 -5.23
N THR A 703 -26.58 -18.86 -5.26
CA THR A 703 -26.10 -17.67 -4.54
C THR A 703 -26.31 -17.76 -3.02
N ARG A 704 -26.89 -18.83 -2.45
CA ARG A 704 -27.02 -18.98 -0.98
C ARG A 704 -25.68 -19.06 -0.25
N SER A 705 -24.60 -19.44 -0.93
CA SER A 705 -23.25 -19.40 -0.37
C SER A 705 -22.62 -18.01 -0.42
N MET A 706 -23.21 -17.09 -1.20
CA MET A 706 -22.72 -15.74 -1.46
C MET A 706 -23.51 -14.68 -0.69
N LEU A 707 -24.84 -14.83 -0.71
CA LEU A 707 -25.80 -13.87 -0.16
C LEU A 707 -26.56 -14.52 0.99
N SER A 708 -26.54 -13.86 2.15
CA SER A 708 -27.29 -14.28 3.33
C SER A 708 -27.94 -13.08 3.98
N PHE A 709 -29.27 -13.10 4.09
CA PHE A 709 -30.07 -12.02 4.66
C PHE A 709 -30.94 -12.56 5.80
N GLY A 710 -31.01 -11.85 6.93
CA GLY A 710 -31.90 -12.21 8.04
C GLY A 710 -33.38 -12.15 7.64
N SER A 711 -33.77 -11.05 6.97
CA SER A 711 -35.01 -10.95 6.22
C SER A 711 -34.84 -10.01 5.03
N THR A 712 -35.76 -10.05 4.06
CA THR A 712 -35.69 -9.25 2.84
C THR A 712 -36.97 -8.46 2.61
N THR A 713 -36.83 -7.22 2.15
CA THR A 713 -37.90 -6.40 1.55
C THR A 713 -37.44 -5.95 0.16
N GLY A 714 -38.38 -5.81 -0.78
CA GLY A 714 -38.03 -5.50 -2.17
C GLY A 714 -37.29 -6.65 -2.89
N GLU A 715 -36.76 -6.34 -4.07
CA GLU A 715 -35.91 -7.19 -4.92
C GLU A 715 -34.96 -6.26 -5.68
N PHE A 716 -33.79 -6.74 -6.09
CA PHE A 716 -32.91 -5.97 -6.98
C PHE A 716 -33.65 -5.65 -8.30
N SER A 717 -33.61 -4.38 -8.70
CA SER A 717 -34.31 -3.88 -9.90
C SER A 717 -33.66 -4.37 -11.19
N GLU A 718 -32.33 -4.50 -11.22
CA GLU A 718 -31.58 -5.02 -12.35
C GLU A 718 -30.55 -6.07 -11.91
N ILE A 719 -30.45 -7.14 -12.71
CA ILE A 719 -29.49 -8.22 -12.49
C ILE A 719 -28.57 -8.30 -13.71
N ASN A 720 -27.31 -7.96 -13.48
CA ASN A 720 -26.32 -7.77 -14.53
C ASN A 720 -25.18 -8.78 -14.40
N SER A 721 -24.42 -8.93 -15.49
CA SER A 721 -23.16 -9.67 -15.51
C SER A 721 -22.10 -8.84 -16.23
N GLN A 722 -20.94 -8.69 -15.63
CA GLN A 722 -19.85 -7.87 -16.19
C GLN A 722 -18.63 -8.76 -16.41
N PHE A 723 -18.49 -9.29 -17.62
CA PHE A 723 -17.30 -9.97 -18.10
C PHE A 723 -17.28 -9.95 -19.63
N GLU A 724 -16.08 -9.88 -20.22
CA GLU A 724 -15.91 -9.89 -21.66
C GLU A 724 -15.75 -11.33 -22.15
N SER A 725 -16.71 -11.82 -22.93
CA SER A 725 -16.63 -13.14 -23.55
C SER A 725 -17.41 -13.22 -24.85
N SER A 726 -16.78 -13.84 -25.86
CA SER A 726 -17.44 -14.17 -27.14
C SER A 726 -18.11 -15.55 -27.13
N THR A 727 -17.83 -16.39 -26.16
CA THR A 727 -18.24 -17.82 -26.16
C THR A 727 -19.07 -18.21 -24.94
N LEU A 728 -18.84 -17.56 -23.80
CA LEU A 728 -19.53 -17.76 -22.54
C LEU A 728 -20.65 -16.74 -22.37
N LYS A 729 -21.78 -17.21 -21.86
CA LYS A 729 -22.89 -16.37 -21.40
C LYS A 729 -23.27 -16.80 -19.99
N LEU A 730 -23.36 -15.85 -19.07
CA LEU A 730 -23.89 -16.11 -17.75
C LEU A 730 -25.42 -16.02 -17.80
N GLN A 731 -26.10 -17.13 -17.52
CA GLN A 731 -27.54 -17.13 -17.29
C GLN A 731 -27.82 -17.03 -15.80
N ILE A 732 -28.69 -16.09 -15.44
CA ILE A 732 -29.07 -15.82 -14.04
C ILE A 732 -30.56 -16.07 -13.90
N THR A 733 -30.94 -17.02 -13.02
CA THR A 733 -32.34 -17.45 -12.84
C THR A 733 -32.80 -17.15 -11.41
N PRO A 734 -33.81 -16.29 -11.19
CA PRO A 734 -34.30 -15.96 -9.85
C PRO A 734 -34.80 -17.19 -9.09
N GLN A 735 -34.51 -17.26 -7.79
CA GLN A 735 -35.00 -18.27 -6.84
C GLN A 735 -35.95 -17.68 -5.77
N GLY A 736 -36.09 -16.34 -5.73
CA GLY A 736 -36.88 -15.59 -4.76
C GLY A 736 -36.08 -15.16 -3.52
N ASN A 737 -36.55 -14.12 -2.81
CA ASN A 737 -35.90 -13.54 -1.64
C ASN A 737 -34.50 -12.99 -1.93
N GLY A 738 -34.29 -12.37 -3.10
CA GLY A 738 -32.97 -11.87 -3.51
C GLY A 738 -31.91 -12.94 -3.81
N LEU A 739 -32.32 -14.19 -4.06
CA LEU A 739 -31.42 -15.30 -4.40
C LEU A 739 -31.57 -15.73 -5.86
N TYR A 740 -30.48 -16.26 -6.44
CA TYR A 740 -30.38 -16.63 -7.85
C TYR A 740 -29.64 -17.95 -8.04
N GLN A 741 -29.94 -18.63 -9.15
CA GLN A 741 -29.15 -19.74 -9.68
C GLN A 741 -28.37 -19.23 -10.89
N LEU A 742 -27.04 -19.30 -10.80
CA LEU A 742 -26.11 -18.96 -11.87
C LEU A 742 -25.84 -20.21 -12.71
N SER A 743 -25.80 -20.07 -14.04
CA SER A 743 -25.40 -21.12 -14.97
C SER A 743 -24.56 -20.53 -16.09
N MET A 744 -23.37 -21.09 -16.29
CA MET A 744 -22.48 -20.66 -17.37
C MET A 744 -22.76 -21.50 -18.62
N ARG A 745 -23.04 -20.85 -19.75
CA ARG A 745 -23.45 -21.52 -21.00
C ARG A 745 -22.55 -21.16 -22.17
N ARG A 746 -22.36 -22.14 -23.06
CA ARG A 746 -21.76 -21.98 -24.38
C ARG A 746 -22.78 -22.36 -25.45
N ASP A 747 -22.76 -21.67 -26.58
CA ASP A 747 -23.52 -22.10 -27.76
C ASP A 747 -22.89 -23.38 -28.36
N ASN A 748 -23.65 -24.21 -29.07
CA ASN A 748 -23.14 -25.48 -29.65
C ASN A 748 -22.02 -25.28 -30.68
N ASN A 749 -21.86 -24.08 -31.20
CA ASN A 749 -20.86 -23.66 -32.18
C ASN A 749 -19.98 -22.52 -31.63
N ALA A 750 -19.73 -22.52 -30.32
CA ALA A 750 -19.03 -21.46 -29.58
C ALA A 750 -17.76 -20.96 -30.27
N TYR A 751 -16.93 -21.86 -30.80
CA TYR A 751 -15.67 -21.53 -31.48
C TYR A 751 -15.81 -21.54 -33.00
N SER A 752 -16.47 -22.56 -33.58
CA SER A 752 -16.52 -22.70 -35.05
C SER A 752 -17.21 -21.57 -35.80
N GLN A 753 -18.07 -20.80 -35.13
CA GLN A 753 -18.72 -19.64 -35.72
C GLN A 753 -17.76 -18.50 -36.09
N TYR A 754 -16.60 -18.42 -35.42
CA TYR A 754 -15.60 -17.36 -35.63
C TYR A 754 -14.55 -17.72 -36.69
N ALA A 755 -14.63 -18.90 -37.29
CA ALA A 755 -13.66 -19.36 -38.28
C ALA A 755 -13.70 -18.57 -39.59
N LEU A 756 -12.54 -18.12 -40.06
CA LEU A 756 -12.38 -17.34 -41.30
C LEU A 756 -12.36 -18.20 -42.57
N ASP A 757 -12.03 -19.48 -42.45
CA ASP A 757 -12.01 -20.44 -43.56
C ASP A 757 -12.47 -21.84 -43.14
N ASP A 758 -12.53 -22.75 -44.11
CA ASP A 758 -13.01 -24.12 -43.89
C ASP A 758 -12.09 -24.94 -42.99
N ASN A 759 -10.79 -24.68 -42.97
CA ASN A 759 -9.83 -25.38 -42.12
C ASN A 759 -10.02 -24.95 -40.66
N ALA A 760 -10.01 -23.64 -40.40
CA ALA A 760 -10.33 -23.08 -39.08
C ALA A 760 -11.71 -23.53 -38.59
N ARG A 761 -12.70 -23.67 -39.48
CA ARG A 761 -14.06 -24.11 -39.10
C ARG A 761 -14.08 -25.57 -38.65
N ARG A 762 -13.26 -26.42 -39.26
CA ARG A 762 -13.11 -27.83 -38.83
C ARG A 762 -12.42 -27.94 -37.48
N VAL A 763 -11.38 -27.13 -37.23
CA VAL A 763 -10.75 -27.02 -35.91
C VAL A 763 -11.76 -26.54 -34.86
N GLY A 764 -12.49 -25.45 -35.15
CA GLY A 764 -13.50 -24.92 -34.25
C GLY A 764 -14.57 -25.94 -33.90
N ARG A 765 -15.02 -26.77 -34.86
CA ARG A 765 -16.00 -27.83 -34.59
C ARG A 765 -15.44 -28.95 -33.70
N ALA A 766 -14.15 -29.24 -33.79
CA ALA A 766 -13.51 -30.16 -32.87
C ALA A 766 -13.48 -29.57 -31.45
N LEU A 767 -13.09 -28.30 -31.32
CA LEU A 767 -13.12 -27.59 -30.03
C LEU A 767 -14.54 -27.50 -29.44
N ASP A 768 -15.56 -27.26 -30.27
CA ASP A 768 -16.98 -27.24 -29.85
C ASP A 768 -17.41 -28.59 -29.24
N GLN A 769 -16.86 -29.71 -29.71
CA GLN A 769 -17.15 -31.05 -29.17
C GLN A 769 -16.35 -31.35 -27.89
N ILE A 770 -15.12 -30.84 -27.81
CA ILE A 770 -14.19 -31.14 -26.72
C ILE A 770 -14.49 -30.31 -25.47
N VAL A 771 -14.81 -29.02 -25.62
CA VAL A 771 -14.88 -28.04 -24.52
C VAL A 771 -15.71 -28.50 -23.31
N MET A 772 -16.78 -29.27 -23.55
CA MET A 772 -17.69 -29.74 -22.52
C MET A 772 -17.04 -30.72 -21.54
N ASN A 773 -16.06 -31.50 -21.99
CA ASN A 773 -15.38 -32.54 -21.21
C ASN A 773 -13.86 -32.46 -21.35
N ALA A 774 -13.33 -31.24 -21.54
CA ALA A 774 -11.90 -31.03 -21.68
C ALA A 774 -11.16 -31.49 -20.41
N GLN A 775 -10.16 -32.35 -20.59
CA GLN A 775 -9.19 -32.71 -19.57
C GLN A 775 -8.28 -31.52 -19.26
N SER A 776 -7.52 -31.61 -18.17
CA SER A 776 -6.70 -30.52 -17.64
C SER A 776 -5.66 -29.97 -18.61
N ASP A 777 -5.31 -30.72 -19.64
CA ASP A 777 -4.38 -30.31 -20.68
C ASP A 777 -4.97 -29.18 -21.55
N LEU A 778 -6.20 -29.29 -22.05
CA LEU A 778 -6.83 -28.28 -22.91
C LEU A 778 -7.56 -27.17 -22.16
N GLN A 779 -7.82 -27.34 -20.86
CA GLN A 779 -8.50 -26.33 -20.04
C GLN A 779 -7.86 -24.92 -20.10
N PRO A 780 -6.52 -24.74 -20.07
CA PRO A 780 -5.89 -23.43 -20.19
C PRO A 780 -6.10 -22.75 -21.55
N LEU A 781 -6.22 -23.53 -22.63
CA LEU A 781 -6.56 -22.98 -23.95
C LEU A 781 -7.99 -22.46 -23.93
N PHE A 782 -8.94 -23.25 -23.41
CA PHE A 782 -10.34 -22.83 -23.32
C PHE A 782 -10.55 -21.64 -22.40
N SER A 783 -9.94 -21.60 -21.21
CA SER A 783 -10.04 -20.45 -20.31
C SER A 783 -9.55 -19.16 -20.96
N THR A 784 -8.58 -19.24 -21.88
CA THR A 784 -8.10 -18.07 -22.63
C THR A 784 -9.00 -17.73 -23.81
N LEU A 785 -9.45 -18.72 -24.57
CA LEU A 785 -10.38 -18.51 -25.70
C LEU A 785 -11.73 -17.98 -25.24
N ASP A 786 -12.18 -18.36 -24.05
CA ASP A 786 -13.47 -17.94 -23.54
C ASP A 786 -13.48 -16.47 -23.13
N PHE A 787 -12.37 -15.94 -22.63
CA PHE A 787 -12.26 -14.57 -22.13
C PHE A 787 -11.53 -13.64 -23.10
N THR A 788 -11.68 -13.89 -24.41
CA THR A 788 -11.11 -13.06 -25.48
C THR A 788 -12.13 -12.74 -26.58
N ASP A 789 -11.77 -11.80 -27.46
CA ASP A 789 -12.62 -11.35 -28.54
C ASP A 789 -12.67 -12.34 -29.71
N SER A 790 -13.73 -12.25 -30.50
CA SER A 790 -13.96 -13.09 -31.69
C SER A 790 -12.83 -13.07 -32.73
N THR A 791 -12.11 -11.96 -32.88
CA THR A 791 -11.00 -11.83 -33.84
C THR A 791 -9.78 -12.63 -33.35
N THR A 792 -9.52 -12.58 -32.05
CA THR A 792 -8.48 -13.36 -31.40
C THR A 792 -8.77 -14.86 -31.50
N ILE A 793 -10.02 -15.28 -31.28
CA ILE A 793 -10.46 -16.67 -31.50
C ILE A 793 -10.25 -17.09 -32.97
N ALA A 794 -10.67 -16.26 -33.93
CA ALA A 794 -10.55 -16.53 -35.36
C ALA A 794 -9.10 -16.80 -35.80
N ASN A 795 -8.15 -16.04 -35.26
CA ASN A 795 -6.72 -16.23 -35.52
C ASN A 795 -6.13 -17.47 -34.83
N ALA A 796 -6.62 -17.81 -33.63
CA ALA A 796 -6.22 -19.00 -32.89
C ALA A 796 -6.59 -20.29 -33.65
N LEU A 797 -7.80 -20.35 -34.23
CA LEU A 797 -8.29 -21.53 -34.95
C LEU A 797 -7.41 -21.94 -36.14
N ASN A 798 -6.80 -20.96 -36.84
CA ASN A 798 -5.87 -21.26 -37.92
C ASN A 798 -4.54 -21.82 -37.40
N GLN A 799 -4.01 -21.24 -36.33
CA GLN A 799 -2.77 -21.70 -35.67
C GLN A 799 -2.90 -23.14 -35.14
N LEU A 800 -4.09 -23.52 -34.71
CA LEU A 800 -4.41 -24.87 -34.22
C LEU A 800 -4.65 -25.90 -35.35
N SER A 801 -4.54 -25.51 -36.62
CA SER A 801 -4.78 -26.40 -37.77
C SER A 801 -3.48 -27.11 -38.24
N PRO A 802 -3.56 -28.33 -38.80
CA PRO A 802 -2.39 -29.03 -39.35
C PRO A 802 -1.95 -28.48 -40.72
N ALA A 803 -2.39 -27.29 -41.12
CA ALA A 803 -2.13 -26.74 -42.46
C ALA A 803 -0.64 -26.48 -42.72
N ASN A 804 0.13 -26.21 -41.67
CA ASN A 804 1.59 -26.10 -41.68
C ASN A 804 2.29 -27.26 -42.42
N TYR A 805 1.84 -28.51 -42.20
CA TYR A 805 2.45 -29.71 -42.79
C TYR A 805 2.22 -29.83 -44.31
N SER A 806 1.19 -29.16 -44.85
CA SER A 806 0.95 -29.15 -46.29
C SER A 806 2.02 -28.35 -47.06
N ALA A 807 2.58 -27.30 -46.44
CA ALA A 807 3.70 -26.57 -47.02
C ALA A 807 4.97 -27.44 -47.15
N MET A 808 5.14 -28.41 -46.23
CA MET A 808 6.24 -29.37 -46.30
C MET A 808 6.10 -30.29 -47.52
N PHE A 809 4.91 -30.88 -47.75
CA PHE A 809 4.65 -31.67 -48.96
C PHE A 809 4.86 -30.87 -50.25
N ALA A 810 4.40 -29.62 -50.30
CA ALA A 810 4.61 -28.74 -51.47
C ALA A 810 6.09 -28.46 -51.72
N SER A 811 6.84 -28.20 -50.67
CA SER A 811 8.28 -27.97 -50.74
C SER A 811 9.04 -29.22 -51.19
N SER A 812 8.76 -30.39 -50.63
CA SER A 812 9.39 -31.66 -51.02
C SER A 812 9.06 -32.01 -52.47
N LEU A 813 7.83 -31.79 -52.93
CA LEU A 813 7.45 -31.98 -54.34
C LEU A 813 8.28 -31.10 -55.26
N ASN A 814 8.43 -29.81 -54.94
CA ASN A 814 9.22 -28.87 -55.74
C ASN A 814 10.70 -29.28 -55.81
N ARG A 815 11.29 -29.77 -54.72
CA ARG A 815 12.66 -30.28 -54.70
C ARG A 815 12.82 -31.51 -55.58
N GLU A 816 11.88 -32.45 -55.49
CA GLU A 816 11.90 -33.63 -56.34
C GLU A 816 11.78 -33.22 -57.82
N GLN A 817 10.85 -32.34 -58.17
CA GLN A 817 10.74 -31.85 -59.56
C GLN A 817 12.02 -31.13 -60.02
N GLN A 818 12.63 -30.31 -59.17
CA GLN A 818 13.91 -29.65 -59.46
C GLN A 818 15.05 -30.65 -59.76
N ILE A 819 15.20 -31.71 -58.95
CA ILE A 819 16.21 -32.74 -59.18
C ILE A 819 15.92 -33.50 -60.49
N THR A 820 14.65 -33.82 -60.75
CA THR A 820 14.21 -34.50 -61.98
C THR A 820 14.55 -33.68 -63.22
N ASP A 821 14.27 -32.37 -63.18
CA ASP A 821 14.50 -31.47 -64.30
C ASP A 821 16.00 -31.28 -64.57
N ILE A 822 16.83 -31.15 -63.52
CA ILE A 822 18.30 -31.06 -63.65
C ILE A 822 18.89 -32.30 -64.34
N ILE A 823 18.47 -33.50 -63.93
CA ILE A 823 18.98 -34.76 -64.49
C ILE A 823 18.53 -34.94 -65.94
N SER A 824 17.31 -34.52 -66.27
CA SER A 824 16.71 -34.75 -67.58
C SER A 824 17.28 -33.84 -68.67
N ILE A 825 17.87 -32.70 -68.31
CA ILE A 825 18.24 -31.64 -69.24
C ILE A 825 19.72 -31.63 -69.63
N GLN A 826 20.54 -32.44 -68.99
CA GLN A 826 21.91 -32.67 -69.45
C GLN A 826 21.89 -33.36 -70.82
N ARG A 827 21.88 -32.55 -71.89
CA ARG A 827 21.95 -32.99 -73.27
C ARG A 827 23.39 -33.35 -73.61
N ALA A 828 23.57 -34.50 -74.27
CA ALA A 828 24.87 -34.91 -74.78
C ALA A 828 25.35 -33.93 -75.88
N SER A 829 26.58 -33.46 -75.75
CA SER A 829 27.31 -32.65 -76.73
C SER A 829 27.78 -33.51 -77.91
N ALA A 830 27.98 -32.91 -79.10
CA ALA A 830 28.72 -33.55 -80.19
C ALA A 830 30.15 -33.97 -79.78
N SER A 831 30.76 -33.25 -78.81
CA SER A 831 32.03 -33.61 -78.18
C SER A 831 31.93 -34.69 -77.09
N ASP A 832 30.71 -35.06 -76.63
CA ASP A 832 30.48 -36.24 -75.77
C ASP A 832 30.50 -37.55 -76.59
N ARG A 833 30.50 -37.48 -77.94
CA ARG A 833 30.43 -38.65 -78.81
C ARG A 833 31.74 -39.13 -79.41
N SER A 834 32.76 -38.28 -79.50
CA SER A 834 34.03 -38.69 -80.14
C SER A 834 34.89 -39.58 -79.25
N GLU A 835 34.54 -39.76 -77.96
CA GLU A 835 35.29 -40.58 -77.00
C GLU A 835 34.31 -41.41 -76.13
N THR A 836 34.55 -42.72 -76.01
CA THR A 836 33.64 -43.74 -75.43
C THR A 836 33.81 -43.96 -73.91
N GLY A 837 34.39 -43.00 -73.19
CA GLY A 837 34.76 -43.11 -71.77
C GLY A 837 33.61 -42.86 -70.78
N PRO A 838 33.75 -43.31 -69.51
CA PRO A 838 32.82 -42.96 -68.44
C PRO A 838 32.94 -41.48 -68.04
N ARG A 839 31.82 -40.87 -67.64
CA ARG A 839 31.74 -39.49 -67.14
C ARG A 839 31.24 -39.48 -65.71
N ALA A 840 31.91 -38.72 -64.85
CA ALA A 840 31.43 -38.42 -63.50
C ALA A 840 30.96 -36.96 -63.42
N PHE A 841 29.92 -36.72 -62.63
CA PHE A 841 29.38 -35.38 -62.42
C PHE A 841 29.05 -35.11 -60.96
N ALA A 842 29.19 -33.85 -60.57
CA ALA A 842 28.65 -33.28 -59.34
C ALA A 842 28.00 -31.93 -59.66
N ILE A 843 26.77 -31.76 -59.21
CA ILE A 843 25.89 -30.66 -59.57
C ILE A 843 25.32 -30.06 -58.27
N PRO A 844 25.99 -29.07 -57.67
CA PRO A 844 25.34 -28.21 -56.69
C PRO A 844 24.12 -27.53 -57.30
N PHE A 845 23.02 -27.52 -56.56
CA PHE A 845 21.80 -26.82 -56.91
C PHE A 845 21.23 -26.05 -55.73
N GLY A 846 20.43 -25.04 -56.04
CA GLY A 846 19.68 -24.29 -55.05
C GLY A 846 18.46 -23.60 -55.66
N GLY A 847 17.48 -23.26 -54.84
CA GLY A 847 16.29 -22.58 -55.32
C GLY A 847 15.48 -21.96 -54.19
N GLY A 848 14.65 -20.99 -54.56
CA GLY A 848 13.65 -20.38 -53.69
C GLY A 848 12.25 -20.55 -54.26
N PHE A 849 11.28 -20.76 -53.38
CA PHE A 849 9.87 -20.93 -53.69
C PHE A 849 9.04 -20.06 -52.75
N TRP A 850 8.13 -19.26 -53.28
CA TRP A 850 7.31 -18.33 -52.51
C TRP A 850 5.85 -18.52 -52.91
N GLN A 851 5.02 -18.88 -51.94
CA GLN A 851 3.57 -19.02 -52.08
C GLN A 851 2.87 -18.00 -51.19
N ASP A 852 1.95 -17.24 -51.76
CA ASP A 852 1.02 -16.39 -51.02
C ASP A 852 -0.23 -17.18 -50.63
N ARG A 853 -0.88 -16.77 -49.53
CA ARG A 853 -2.14 -17.39 -49.10
C ARG A 853 -3.23 -17.01 -50.11
N GLN A 854 -3.80 -18.01 -50.78
CA GLN A 854 -4.90 -17.81 -51.72
C GLN A 854 -5.73 -19.09 -51.85
N ASP A 855 -7.05 -18.96 -51.82
CA ASP A 855 -7.99 -20.09 -51.73
C ASP A 855 -7.59 -21.02 -50.57
N ASN A 856 -7.41 -22.32 -50.84
CA ASN A 856 -6.92 -23.32 -49.91
C ASN A 856 -5.38 -23.46 -49.92
N SER A 857 -4.63 -22.50 -50.47
CA SER A 857 -3.16 -22.58 -50.50
C SER A 857 -2.58 -21.92 -49.26
N VAL A 858 -1.78 -22.66 -48.49
CA VAL A 858 -1.05 -22.13 -47.34
C VAL A 858 0.10 -21.26 -47.84
N GLY A 859 0.25 -20.06 -47.28
CA GLY A 859 1.35 -19.17 -47.64
C GLY A 859 2.66 -19.63 -47.01
N TYR A 860 3.74 -19.73 -47.79
CA TYR A 860 5.07 -20.09 -47.29
C TYR A 860 6.20 -19.51 -48.12
N ASN A 861 7.38 -19.44 -47.51
CA ASN A 861 8.66 -19.20 -48.19
C ASN A 861 9.55 -20.41 -47.97
N ALA A 862 10.00 -21.06 -49.03
CA ALA A 862 10.87 -22.23 -48.95
C ALA A 862 12.17 -22.01 -49.73
N SER A 863 13.25 -22.62 -49.25
CA SER A 863 14.52 -22.71 -49.96
C SER A 863 14.96 -24.16 -50.03
N SER A 864 15.42 -24.60 -51.21
CA SER A 864 16.09 -25.88 -51.41
C SER A 864 17.56 -25.67 -51.75
N TYR A 865 18.39 -26.63 -51.34
CA TYR A 865 19.79 -26.72 -51.76
C TYR A 865 20.25 -28.16 -51.71
N GLY A 866 21.28 -28.49 -52.47
CA GLY A 866 21.83 -29.84 -52.44
C GLY A 866 22.88 -30.07 -53.49
N VAL A 867 23.34 -31.32 -53.57
CA VAL A 867 24.27 -31.79 -54.60
C VAL A 867 23.73 -33.08 -55.20
N ILE A 868 23.63 -33.11 -56.52
CA ILE A 868 23.40 -34.33 -57.30
C ILE A 868 24.76 -34.82 -57.78
N PHE A 869 25.07 -36.09 -57.60
CA PHE A 869 26.33 -36.69 -58.04
C PHE A 869 26.08 -38.04 -58.69
N GLY A 870 26.93 -38.44 -59.62
CA GLY A 870 26.71 -39.68 -60.34
C GLY A 870 27.76 -39.97 -61.38
N ALA A 871 27.56 -41.09 -62.06
CA ALA A 871 28.37 -41.48 -63.19
C ALA A 871 27.50 -42.06 -64.31
N GLU A 872 27.89 -41.77 -65.55
CA GLU A 872 27.20 -42.19 -66.76
C GLU A 872 28.21 -42.65 -67.82
N LYS A 873 27.79 -43.55 -68.71
CA LYS A 873 28.63 -44.02 -69.82
C LYS A 873 27.76 -44.30 -71.06
N PRO A 874 28.26 -44.03 -72.28
CA PRO A 874 27.66 -44.55 -73.51
C PRO A 874 27.62 -46.08 -73.51
N TYR A 875 26.52 -46.67 -73.98
CA TYR A 875 26.38 -48.12 -74.09
C TYR A 875 27.19 -48.65 -75.27
N GLU A 876 28.19 -49.49 -75.02
CA GLU A 876 29.19 -49.91 -76.03
C GLU A 876 28.57 -50.54 -77.29
N ALA A 877 27.48 -51.29 -77.15
CA ALA A 877 26.81 -51.93 -78.28
C ALA A 877 25.85 -50.98 -79.05
N ALA A 878 25.47 -49.84 -78.46
CA ALA A 878 24.68 -48.79 -79.12
C ALA A 878 25.07 -47.42 -78.55
N PRO A 879 26.13 -46.77 -79.07
CA PRO A 879 26.71 -45.54 -78.51
C PRO A 879 25.77 -44.33 -78.43
N ASP A 880 24.64 -44.37 -79.14
CA ASP A 880 23.59 -43.36 -79.06
C ASP A 880 22.78 -43.43 -77.75
N TRP A 881 22.94 -44.51 -76.97
CA TRP A 881 22.38 -44.66 -75.62
C TRP A 881 23.41 -44.35 -74.55
N THR A 882 23.01 -43.64 -73.51
CA THR A 882 23.79 -43.38 -72.29
C THR A 882 23.02 -43.93 -71.09
N LEU A 883 23.70 -44.70 -70.25
CA LEU A 883 23.16 -45.24 -69.00
C LEU A 883 23.96 -44.68 -67.83
N GLY A 884 23.29 -44.33 -66.75
CA GLY A 884 23.96 -43.83 -65.55
C GLY A 884 23.15 -44.04 -64.28
N PHE A 885 23.84 -43.87 -63.16
CA PHE A 885 23.25 -43.82 -61.83
C PHE A 885 23.55 -42.46 -61.19
N HIS A 886 22.70 -42.04 -60.28
CA HIS A 886 22.86 -40.79 -59.55
C HIS A 886 22.40 -40.94 -58.11
N GLY A 887 23.05 -40.19 -57.23
CA GLY A 887 22.58 -39.89 -55.88
C GLY A 887 22.31 -38.40 -55.74
N ALA A 888 21.42 -38.02 -54.82
CA ALA A 888 21.20 -36.64 -54.44
C ALA A 888 21.15 -36.54 -52.91
N VAL A 889 21.93 -35.61 -52.35
CA VAL A 889 21.80 -35.17 -50.95
C VAL A 889 21.26 -33.75 -51.00
N SER A 890 20.15 -33.50 -50.30
CA SER A 890 19.48 -32.21 -50.36
C SER A 890 18.86 -31.82 -49.03
N GLY A 891 18.74 -30.50 -48.81
CA GLY A 891 18.10 -29.93 -47.65
C GLY A 891 17.08 -28.87 -48.06
N GLN A 892 16.08 -28.67 -47.22
CA GLN A 892 15.09 -27.61 -47.36
C GLN A 892 14.80 -26.92 -46.04
N THR A 893 14.40 -25.65 -46.14
CA THR A 893 13.81 -24.89 -45.04
C THR A 893 12.53 -24.26 -45.55
N VAL A 894 11.43 -24.42 -44.81
CA VAL A 894 10.10 -23.90 -45.11
C VAL A 894 9.68 -22.99 -43.96
N LYS A 895 9.34 -21.74 -44.26
CA LYS A 895 8.77 -20.80 -43.30
C LYS A 895 7.34 -20.51 -43.71
N VAL A 896 6.38 -21.03 -42.95
CA VAL A 896 4.95 -20.82 -43.16
C VAL A 896 4.60 -19.41 -42.67
N LYS A 897 3.85 -18.68 -43.49
CA LYS A 897 3.41 -17.31 -43.19
C LYS A 897 2.28 -17.33 -42.15
N SER A 898 1.97 -16.15 -41.60
CA SER A 898 0.80 -15.94 -40.75
C SER A 898 -0.50 -16.31 -41.50
N PRO A 899 -1.53 -16.85 -40.81
CA PRO A 899 -1.64 -17.04 -39.36
C PRO A 899 -0.97 -18.29 -38.76
N GLU A 900 -0.60 -19.31 -39.54
CA GLU A 900 -0.14 -20.61 -39.01
C GLU A 900 1.28 -20.60 -38.42
N ASN A 901 2.13 -19.65 -38.81
CA ASN A 901 3.41 -19.31 -38.17
C ASN A 901 4.30 -20.52 -37.79
N GLY A 902 4.79 -21.23 -38.79
CA GLY A 902 5.61 -22.42 -38.62
C GLY A 902 6.96 -22.39 -39.34
N THR A 903 7.94 -23.14 -38.85
CA THR A 903 9.23 -23.38 -39.51
C THR A 903 9.50 -24.88 -39.60
N GLY A 904 9.57 -25.38 -40.83
CA GLY A 904 9.94 -26.76 -41.10
C GLY A 904 11.30 -26.88 -41.78
N LYS A 905 11.96 -28.01 -41.58
CA LYS A 905 13.24 -28.35 -42.23
C LYS A 905 13.19 -29.78 -42.71
N THR A 906 13.82 -30.07 -43.85
CA THR A 906 13.98 -31.45 -44.31
C THR A 906 15.39 -31.70 -44.82
N THR A 907 15.87 -32.94 -44.66
CA THR A 907 17.09 -33.45 -45.28
C THR A 907 16.75 -34.76 -45.98
N ALA A 908 17.06 -34.86 -47.27
CA ALA A 908 16.73 -36.02 -48.08
C ALA A 908 17.95 -36.62 -48.78
N PHE A 909 17.95 -37.94 -48.87
CA PHE A 909 18.88 -38.72 -49.66
C PHE A 909 18.12 -39.55 -50.70
N ASN A 910 18.41 -39.32 -51.98
CA ASN A 910 17.80 -40.06 -53.08
C ASN A 910 18.86 -40.87 -53.84
N LEU A 911 18.45 -42.03 -54.36
CA LEU A 911 19.22 -42.87 -55.27
C LEU A 911 18.38 -43.17 -56.51
N GLY A 912 18.98 -43.07 -57.68
CA GLY A 912 18.28 -43.30 -58.93
C GLY A 912 19.15 -43.72 -60.09
N LEU A 913 18.47 -44.11 -61.17
CA LEU A 913 19.02 -44.49 -62.46
C LEU A 913 18.50 -43.54 -63.52
N HIS A 914 19.31 -43.29 -64.55
CA HIS A 914 18.89 -42.49 -65.70
C HIS A 914 19.40 -43.10 -67.02
N THR A 915 18.67 -42.82 -68.09
CA THR A 915 18.98 -43.23 -69.45
C THR A 915 18.70 -42.09 -70.42
N ARG A 916 19.52 -41.97 -71.47
CA ARG A 916 19.35 -40.99 -72.54
C ARG A 916 19.63 -41.63 -73.88
N TYR A 917 18.84 -41.29 -74.89
CA TYR A 917 19.07 -41.63 -76.29
C TYR A 917 19.18 -40.35 -77.11
N THR A 918 20.20 -40.22 -77.94
CA THR A 918 20.34 -39.10 -78.86
C THR A 918 21.16 -39.56 -80.05
N GLN A 919 20.62 -39.47 -81.28
CA GLN A 919 21.33 -39.88 -82.52
C GLN A 919 22.03 -38.73 -83.27
N ASP A 920 21.59 -37.49 -83.13
CA ASP A 920 22.41 -36.30 -83.43
C ASP A 920 22.01 -35.19 -82.43
N PRO A 921 22.96 -34.56 -81.71
CA PRO A 921 22.62 -33.50 -80.75
C PRO A 921 21.85 -32.33 -81.39
N MET A 922 22.07 -32.06 -82.67
CA MET A 922 21.44 -30.98 -83.43
C MET A 922 20.27 -31.45 -84.31
N ALA A 923 20.07 -32.75 -84.53
CA ALA A 923 19.04 -33.27 -85.43
C ALA A 923 18.44 -34.62 -84.97
N GLY A 924 17.15 -34.83 -85.22
CA GLY A 924 16.51 -36.13 -85.04
C GLY A 924 15.96 -36.39 -83.63
N LEU A 925 15.57 -37.65 -83.38
CA LEU A 925 14.92 -38.08 -82.15
C LEU A 925 15.90 -38.10 -80.97
N TYR A 926 15.46 -37.58 -79.83
CA TYR A 926 16.11 -37.79 -78.54
C TYR A 926 15.09 -38.25 -77.49
N LEU A 927 15.53 -39.13 -76.59
CA LEU A 927 14.72 -39.63 -75.48
C LEU A 927 15.52 -39.51 -74.18
N PHE A 928 14.82 -39.38 -73.07
CA PHE A 928 15.41 -39.41 -71.74
C PHE A 928 14.44 -40.05 -70.76
N GLY A 929 14.99 -40.69 -69.72
CA GLY A 929 14.20 -41.22 -68.64
C GLY A 929 15.03 -41.34 -67.38
N ASN A 930 14.40 -41.16 -66.23
CA ASN A 930 15.04 -41.37 -64.94
C ASN A 930 14.03 -41.88 -63.92
N GLY A 931 14.51 -42.65 -62.95
CA GLY A 931 13.73 -43.13 -61.82
C GLY A 931 14.56 -43.08 -60.56
N ARG A 932 13.98 -42.62 -59.46
CA ARG A 932 14.64 -42.53 -58.16
C ARG A 932 13.71 -42.80 -56.99
N ILE A 933 14.30 -43.24 -55.90
CA ILE A 933 13.67 -43.39 -54.59
C ILE A 933 14.50 -42.63 -53.56
N GLY A 934 13.90 -42.16 -52.48
CA GLY A 934 14.61 -41.46 -51.42
C GLY A 934 13.95 -41.58 -50.07
N ILE A 935 14.76 -41.31 -49.05
CA ILE A 935 14.35 -41.16 -47.65
C ILE A 935 14.54 -39.69 -47.25
N GLU A 936 13.60 -39.15 -46.48
CA GLU A 936 13.57 -37.74 -46.09
C GLU A 936 13.29 -37.63 -44.60
N ASP A 937 14.24 -37.10 -43.84
CA ASP A 937 14.03 -36.73 -42.44
C ASP A 937 13.51 -35.29 -42.40
N GLY A 938 12.35 -35.09 -41.77
CA GLY A 938 11.68 -33.81 -41.65
C GLY A 938 11.41 -33.44 -40.20
N SER A 939 11.45 -32.15 -39.91
CA SER A 939 11.00 -31.59 -38.63
C SER A 939 10.14 -30.34 -38.84
N MET A 940 9.27 -30.06 -37.88
CA MET A 940 8.37 -28.91 -37.89
C MET A 940 8.25 -28.32 -36.49
N ASP A 941 8.53 -27.02 -36.37
CA ASP A 941 8.25 -26.21 -35.18
C ASP A 941 7.17 -25.18 -35.54
N HIS A 942 6.09 -25.09 -34.75
CA HIS A 942 5.12 -24.00 -34.89
C HIS A 942 4.56 -23.58 -33.53
N SER A 943 4.04 -22.36 -33.43
CA SER A 943 3.58 -21.82 -32.16
C SER A 943 2.13 -21.37 -32.21
N VAL A 944 1.36 -21.72 -31.18
CA VAL A 944 0.01 -21.18 -30.97
C VAL A 944 0.09 -20.10 -29.89
N ARG A 945 -0.42 -18.92 -30.20
CA ARG A 945 -0.41 -17.76 -29.30
C ARG A 945 -1.79 -17.09 -29.27
N VAL A 946 -2.39 -17.07 -28.09
CA VAL A 946 -3.73 -16.51 -27.83
C VAL A 946 -3.70 -15.86 -26.45
N GLY A 947 -3.88 -14.54 -26.34
CA GLY A 947 -3.79 -13.85 -25.03
C GLY A 947 -2.50 -14.22 -24.26
N ASN A 948 -2.68 -14.74 -23.04
CA ASN A 948 -1.58 -15.25 -22.19
C ASN A 948 -1.19 -16.71 -22.48
N TYR A 949 -1.98 -17.43 -23.26
CA TYR A 949 -1.70 -18.80 -23.68
C TYR A 949 -0.65 -18.82 -24.79
N ARG A 950 0.45 -19.56 -24.56
CA ARG A 950 1.56 -19.69 -25.50
C ARG A 950 2.08 -21.11 -25.48
N THR A 951 2.22 -21.68 -26.67
CA THR A 951 2.82 -22.99 -26.85
C THR A 951 3.69 -23.05 -28.10
N ASN A 952 4.65 -23.99 -28.11
CA ASN A 952 5.50 -24.30 -29.24
C ASN A 952 5.45 -25.81 -29.50
N ASN A 953 4.74 -26.19 -30.55
CA ASN A 953 4.52 -27.57 -30.96
C ASN A 953 5.67 -27.99 -31.87
N GLN A 954 6.23 -29.17 -31.58
CA GLN A 954 7.38 -29.73 -32.29
C GLN A 954 7.04 -31.11 -32.81
N SER A 955 7.52 -31.46 -33.99
CA SER A 955 7.42 -32.81 -34.52
C SER A 955 8.61 -33.16 -35.41
N ASP A 956 8.92 -34.45 -35.46
CA ASP A 956 9.94 -35.05 -36.31
C ASP A 956 9.36 -36.30 -36.99
N TRP A 957 9.74 -36.55 -38.24
CA TRP A 957 9.32 -37.74 -38.99
C TRP A 957 10.36 -38.16 -40.03
N THR A 958 10.31 -39.43 -40.44
CA THR A 958 11.08 -39.95 -41.57
C THR A 958 10.12 -40.41 -42.67
N GLY A 959 10.08 -39.66 -43.77
CA GLY A 959 9.26 -39.93 -44.95
C GLY A 959 10.01 -40.64 -46.07
N LEU A 960 9.24 -41.05 -47.08
CA LEU A 960 9.73 -41.67 -48.31
C LEU A 960 9.32 -40.83 -49.52
N SER A 961 10.20 -40.75 -50.53
CA SER A 961 9.93 -40.12 -51.82
C SER A 961 10.25 -41.06 -52.98
N GLY A 962 9.55 -40.89 -54.09
CA GLY A 962 9.82 -41.60 -55.33
C GLY A 962 9.48 -40.75 -56.54
N SER A 963 10.28 -40.81 -57.58
CA SER A 963 10.02 -40.09 -58.83
C SER A 963 10.38 -40.96 -60.04
N LEU A 964 9.54 -40.93 -61.07
CA LEU A 964 9.73 -41.62 -62.34
C LEU A 964 9.35 -40.69 -63.48
N MET A 965 10.31 -40.38 -64.35
CA MET A 965 10.10 -39.53 -65.51
C MET A 965 10.53 -40.23 -66.79
N ALA A 966 9.74 -40.03 -67.85
CA ALA A 966 10.10 -40.36 -69.22
C ALA A 966 9.71 -39.23 -70.17
N GLY A 967 10.55 -38.94 -71.14
CA GLY A 967 10.30 -37.90 -72.12
C GLY A 967 11.21 -37.96 -73.33
N GLY A 968 11.01 -37.03 -74.25
CA GLY A 968 11.78 -36.96 -75.47
C GLY A 968 11.30 -35.84 -76.39
N GLY A 969 11.93 -35.73 -77.53
CA GLY A 969 11.63 -34.72 -78.52
C GLY A 969 12.31 -35.00 -79.86
N TYR A 970 12.11 -34.09 -80.80
CA TYR A 970 12.72 -34.17 -82.12
C TYR A 970 13.41 -32.85 -82.45
N ASN A 971 14.72 -32.85 -82.69
CA ASN A 971 15.47 -31.65 -83.04
C ASN A 971 15.45 -31.42 -84.56
N TRP A 972 15.07 -30.21 -84.98
CA TRP A 972 15.32 -29.75 -86.35
C TRP A 972 16.60 -28.94 -86.38
N LYS A 973 17.55 -29.35 -87.21
CA LYS A 973 18.77 -28.59 -87.49
C LYS A 973 18.42 -27.42 -88.40
N LEU A 974 18.27 -26.23 -87.81
CA LEU A 974 17.88 -25.01 -88.53
C LEU A 974 19.10 -24.32 -89.15
N THR A 975 20.24 -24.36 -88.46
CA THR A 975 21.57 -23.96 -88.96
C THR A 975 22.62 -24.96 -88.46
N PRO A 976 23.89 -24.89 -88.90
CA PRO A 976 24.94 -25.75 -88.34
C PRO A 976 25.10 -25.61 -86.82
N GLU A 977 24.85 -24.41 -86.29
CA GLU A 977 25.00 -24.07 -84.87
C GLU A 977 23.69 -24.09 -84.08
N PHE A 978 22.51 -24.05 -84.72
CA PHE A 978 21.21 -23.90 -84.03
C PHE A 978 20.22 -25.02 -84.36
N SER A 979 19.63 -25.61 -83.32
CA SER A 979 18.53 -26.56 -83.41
C SER A 979 17.34 -26.15 -82.55
N ALA A 980 16.14 -26.50 -83.01
CA ALA A 980 14.92 -26.33 -82.23
C ALA A 980 13.88 -27.40 -82.58
N GLY A 981 13.00 -27.73 -81.64
CA GLY A 981 11.91 -28.65 -81.90
C GLY A 981 11.07 -28.99 -80.68
N PRO A 982 10.03 -29.81 -80.85
CA PRO A 982 9.10 -30.14 -79.78
C PRO A 982 9.75 -31.01 -78.72
N VAL A 983 9.30 -30.83 -77.47
CA VAL A 983 9.63 -31.66 -76.31
C VAL A 983 8.35 -32.07 -75.59
N ALA A 984 8.27 -33.33 -75.16
CA ALA A 984 7.20 -33.84 -74.33
C ALA A 984 7.78 -34.74 -73.24
N ALA A 985 7.25 -34.64 -72.02
CA ALA A 985 7.63 -35.48 -70.89
C ALA A 985 6.44 -35.76 -69.98
N LEU A 986 6.54 -36.87 -69.23
CA LEU A 986 5.62 -37.27 -68.19
C LEU A 986 6.43 -37.63 -66.94
N ASN A 987 6.07 -37.04 -65.80
CA ASN A 987 6.73 -37.24 -64.52
C ASN A 987 5.70 -37.67 -63.46
N TYR A 988 5.93 -38.81 -62.82
CA TYR A 988 5.17 -39.28 -61.67
C TYR A 988 6.02 -39.13 -60.40
N THR A 989 5.50 -38.45 -59.37
CA THR A 989 6.18 -38.27 -58.08
C THR A 989 5.25 -38.69 -56.95
N VAL A 990 5.76 -39.47 -56.00
CA VAL A 990 5.06 -39.88 -54.77
C VAL A 990 5.86 -39.42 -53.55
N LEU A 991 5.15 -38.87 -52.56
CA LEU A 991 5.67 -38.49 -51.25
C LEU A 991 4.84 -39.17 -50.18
N SER A 992 5.48 -39.73 -49.16
CA SER A 992 4.84 -40.48 -48.09
C SER A 992 5.41 -40.02 -46.75
N HIS A 993 4.55 -39.62 -45.82
CA HIS A 993 4.88 -39.40 -44.42
C HIS A 993 4.17 -40.45 -43.54
N PRO A 994 4.78 -40.92 -42.45
CA PRO A 994 4.11 -41.73 -41.43
C PRO A 994 3.10 -40.88 -40.65
N ASP A 995 2.43 -41.48 -39.67
CA ASP A 995 1.74 -40.71 -38.63
C ASP A 995 2.74 -39.81 -37.89
N ILE A 996 2.30 -38.62 -37.49
CA ILE A 996 3.14 -37.61 -36.85
C ILE A 996 2.47 -37.17 -35.55
N ASN A 997 3.19 -37.29 -34.44
CA ASN A 997 2.72 -36.84 -33.13
C ASN A 997 3.52 -35.61 -32.69
N GLU A 998 2.81 -34.52 -32.42
CA GLU A 998 3.43 -33.31 -31.86
C GLU A 998 3.76 -33.49 -30.39
N ASN A 999 4.84 -32.84 -29.96
CA ASN A 999 5.29 -32.76 -28.58
C ASN A 999 5.74 -31.33 -28.24
N GLY A 1000 6.14 -31.09 -26.99
CA GLY A 1000 6.57 -29.76 -26.54
C GLY A 1000 5.44 -28.73 -26.36
N CYS A 1001 4.20 -29.12 -26.67
CA CYS A 1001 3.06 -28.21 -26.72
C CYS A 1001 2.51 -27.83 -25.33
N GLY A 1002 2.76 -28.64 -24.30
CA GLY A 1002 2.05 -28.56 -23.01
C GLY A 1002 0.55 -28.91 -23.10
N SER A 1003 -0.14 -28.39 -24.12
CA SER A 1003 -1.56 -28.56 -24.45
C SER A 1003 -1.77 -28.29 -25.95
N ALA A 1004 -2.85 -28.83 -26.53
CA ALA A 1004 -3.19 -28.70 -27.96
C ALA A 1004 -2.14 -29.26 -28.94
N CYS A 1005 -1.43 -30.34 -28.55
CA CYS A 1005 -0.64 -31.15 -29.48
C CYS A 1005 -1.55 -31.80 -30.52
N LEU A 1006 -1.11 -31.87 -31.77
CA LEU A 1006 -1.79 -32.61 -32.82
C LEU A 1006 -1.21 -34.01 -33.01
N GLU A 1007 -2.10 -34.98 -33.25
CA GLU A 1007 -1.75 -36.30 -33.80
C GLU A 1007 -2.28 -36.36 -35.24
N LEU A 1008 -1.36 -36.55 -36.19
CA LEU A 1008 -1.64 -36.50 -37.63
C LEU A 1008 -1.59 -37.90 -38.22
N ASP A 1009 -2.61 -38.27 -39.00
CA ASP A 1009 -2.62 -39.54 -39.72
C ASP A 1009 -1.49 -39.62 -40.78
N ALA A 1010 -0.97 -40.83 -41.01
CA ALA A 1010 -0.06 -41.12 -42.11
C ALA A 1010 -0.64 -40.68 -43.47
N LYS A 1011 0.21 -40.11 -44.34
CA LYS A 1011 -0.27 -39.48 -45.57
C LYS A 1011 0.64 -39.66 -46.77
N ASN A 1012 0.01 -39.95 -47.91
CA ASN A 1012 0.64 -40.01 -49.23
C ASN A 1012 0.12 -38.90 -50.13
N PHE A 1013 1.02 -38.27 -50.88
CA PHE A 1013 0.73 -37.33 -51.95
C PHE A 1013 1.31 -37.82 -53.27
N ASN A 1014 0.51 -37.77 -54.34
CA ASN A 1014 0.91 -38.25 -55.67
C ASN A 1014 0.71 -37.14 -56.71
N SER A 1015 1.72 -36.93 -57.55
CA SER A 1015 1.72 -35.97 -58.67
C SER A 1015 2.01 -36.72 -59.97
N LEU A 1016 1.23 -36.45 -61.00
CA LEU A 1016 1.46 -36.88 -62.38
C LEU A 1016 1.42 -35.64 -63.27
N ARG A 1017 2.60 -35.14 -63.63
CA ARG A 1017 2.78 -33.93 -64.44
C ARG A 1017 3.19 -34.27 -65.85
N SER A 1018 2.44 -33.82 -66.86
CA SER A 1018 2.94 -33.73 -68.23
C SER A 1018 3.62 -32.38 -68.46
N SER A 1019 4.56 -32.34 -69.40
CA SER A 1019 5.24 -31.12 -69.82
C SER A 1019 5.42 -31.16 -71.33
N ILE A 1020 4.76 -30.27 -72.07
CA ILE A 1020 4.77 -30.22 -73.53
C ILE A 1020 5.24 -28.85 -73.97
N GLY A 1021 6.18 -28.77 -74.91
CA GLY A 1021 6.74 -27.48 -75.29
C GLY A 1021 7.74 -27.52 -76.43
N ILE A 1022 8.60 -26.50 -76.47
CA ILE A 1022 9.66 -26.34 -77.46
C ILE A 1022 10.99 -26.21 -76.73
N GLY A 1023 11.99 -26.97 -77.21
CA GLY A 1023 13.38 -26.83 -76.80
C GLY A 1023 14.22 -26.31 -77.95
N SER A 1024 15.23 -25.50 -77.64
CA SER A 1024 16.22 -24.99 -78.59
C SER A 1024 17.63 -25.13 -78.04
N SER A 1025 18.59 -25.32 -78.92
CA SER A 1025 20.01 -25.47 -78.60
C SER A 1025 20.86 -24.68 -79.58
N LEU A 1026 21.85 -23.98 -79.07
CA LEU A 1026 22.87 -23.25 -79.81
C LEU A 1026 24.24 -23.81 -79.44
N ASP A 1027 25.03 -24.23 -80.43
CA ASP A 1027 26.37 -24.79 -80.27
C ASP A 1027 27.39 -23.94 -81.03
N LEU A 1028 28.18 -23.16 -80.30
CA LEU A 1028 29.22 -22.28 -80.84
C LEU A 1028 30.63 -22.86 -80.61
N SER A 1029 30.74 -24.19 -80.49
CA SER A 1029 32.01 -24.87 -80.24
C SER A 1029 32.95 -24.79 -81.44
N ARG A 1030 34.21 -24.41 -81.21
CA ARG A 1030 35.25 -24.34 -82.25
C ARG A 1030 35.93 -25.69 -82.44
N THR A 1031 36.54 -25.91 -83.61
CA THR A 1031 37.32 -27.12 -83.93
C THR A 1031 38.50 -27.39 -82.98
N THR A 1032 38.92 -26.40 -82.18
CA THR A 1032 39.95 -26.52 -81.13
C THR A 1032 39.44 -27.15 -79.82
N GLY A 1033 38.16 -27.52 -79.73
CA GLY A 1033 37.56 -28.14 -78.54
C GLY A 1033 37.12 -27.16 -77.44
N GLN A 1034 37.15 -25.86 -77.71
CA GLN A 1034 36.67 -24.80 -76.80
C GLN A 1034 35.41 -24.13 -77.36
N GLY A 1035 34.44 -23.82 -76.51
CA GLY A 1035 33.31 -22.98 -76.88
C GLY A 1035 32.10 -23.07 -75.96
N PHE A 1036 31.07 -22.32 -76.32
CA PHE A 1036 29.84 -22.17 -75.56
C PHE A 1036 28.69 -22.95 -76.19
N LYS A 1037 27.84 -23.52 -75.35
CA LYS A 1037 26.56 -24.07 -75.75
C LYS A 1037 25.47 -23.47 -74.89
N ALA A 1038 24.37 -23.06 -75.50
CA ALA A 1038 23.21 -22.56 -74.80
C ALA A 1038 21.99 -23.38 -75.17
N SER A 1039 21.11 -23.67 -74.21
CA SER A 1039 19.81 -24.26 -74.49
C SER A 1039 18.71 -23.52 -73.77
N LEU A 1040 17.56 -23.37 -74.42
CA LEU A 1040 16.35 -22.78 -73.86
C LEU A 1040 15.17 -23.72 -74.09
N GLN A 1041 14.40 -24.01 -73.06
CA GLN A 1041 13.20 -24.83 -73.09
C GLN A 1041 12.03 -24.04 -72.50
N LEU A 1042 10.91 -24.05 -73.22
CA LEU A 1042 9.64 -23.46 -72.82
C LEU A 1042 8.58 -24.56 -72.84
N THR A 1043 7.92 -24.84 -71.72
CA THR A 1043 6.90 -25.89 -71.60
C THR A 1043 5.61 -25.38 -71.00
N TRP A 1044 4.49 -25.99 -71.41
CA TRP A 1044 3.25 -25.99 -70.64
C TRP A 1044 3.19 -27.27 -69.82
N ASN A 1045 3.03 -27.12 -68.51
CA ASN A 1045 2.98 -28.20 -67.56
C ASN A 1045 1.53 -28.39 -67.08
N HIS A 1046 1.05 -29.63 -67.04
CA HIS A 1046 -0.29 -29.96 -66.55
C HIS A 1046 -0.24 -31.10 -65.54
N GLU A 1047 -0.83 -30.89 -64.36
CA GLU A 1047 -0.96 -31.86 -63.27
C GLU A 1047 -2.28 -32.63 -63.41
N TYR A 1048 -2.25 -33.96 -63.47
CA TYR A 1048 -3.47 -34.77 -63.67
C TYR A 1048 -4.11 -35.26 -62.37
N LEU A 1049 -3.34 -35.41 -61.28
CA LEU A 1049 -3.84 -35.96 -60.02
C LEU A 1049 -4.39 -34.87 -59.10
N ASP A 1050 -4.88 -35.27 -57.92
CA ASP A 1050 -5.41 -34.29 -56.97
C ASP A 1050 -4.30 -33.30 -56.57
N THR A 1051 -4.63 -32.01 -56.69
CA THR A 1051 -3.72 -30.91 -56.35
C THR A 1051 -3.83 -30.54 -54.88
N ASP A 1052 -4.86 -31.03 -54.19
CA ASP A 1052 -5.12 -30.74 -52.79
C ASP A 1052 -4.69 -31.93 -51.90
N LEU A 1053 -4.12 -31.63 -50.74
CA LEU A 1053 -3.82 -32.58 -49.68
C LEU A 1053 -4.86 -32.44 -48.57
N VAL A 1054 -5.54 -33.54 -48.23
CA VAL A 1054 -6.39 -33.60 -47.03
C VAL A 1054 -5.62 -34.30 -45.91
N GLN A 1055 -5.23 -33.55 -44.89
CA GLN A 1055 -4.53 -34.06 -43.71
C GLN A 1055 -5.53 -34.20 -42.56
N ASN A 1056 -5.75 -35.41 -42.08
CA ASN A 1056 -6.53 -35.66 -40.87
C ASN A 1056 -5.64 -35.44 -39.65
N ALA A 1057 -6.25 -34.92 -38.58
CA ALA A 1057 -5.63 -34.80 -37.28
C ALA A 1057 -6.67 -34.90 -36.16
N ASN A 1058 -6.20 -35.15 -34.95
CA ASN A 1058 -6.95 -34.95 -33.72
C ASN A 1058 -6.06 -34.21 -32.70
N PHE A 1059 -6.64 -33.67 -31.63
CA PHE A 1059 -5.85 -33.18 -30.50
C PHE A 1059 -5.45 -34.38 -29.64
N SER A 1060 -4.18 -34.46 -29.25
CA SER A 1060 -3.66 -35.58 -28.46
C SER A 1060 -4.49 -35.78 -27.18
N GLY A 1061 -4.88 -37.02 -26.92
CA GLY A 1061 -5.78 -37.38 -25.81
C GLY A 1061 -7.29 -37.30 -26.16
N TYR A 1062 -7.65 -36.90 -27.39
CA TYR A 1062 -9.04 -36.74 -27.87
C TYR A 1062 -9.28 -37.46 -29.20
N ASP A 1063 -8.83 -38.71 -29.30
CA ASP A 1063 -8.88 -39.55 -30.53
C ASP A 1063 -10.29 -39.73 -31.11
N ASN A 1064 -11.33 -39.54 -30.29
CA ASN A 1064 -12.73 -39.64 -30.70
C ASN A 1064 -13.25 -38.38 -31.44
N VAL A 1065 -12.48 -37.29 -31.46
CA VAL A 1065 -12.82 -36.04 -32.14
C VAL A 1065 -11.74 -35.72 -33.19
N SER A 1066 -11.98 -36.16 -34.42
CA SER A 1066 -11.09 -35.89 -35.55
C SER A 1066 -11.54 -34.68 -36.36
N PHE A 1067 -10.57 -33.98 -36.94
CA PHE A 1067 -10.77 -32.93 -37.92
C PHE A 1067 -9.72 -33.05 -39.03
N SER A 1068 -9.81 -32.20 -40.05
CA SER A 1068 -8.85 -32.23 -41.15
C SER A 1068 -8.58 -30.84 -41.70
N SER A 1069 -7.40 -30.66 -42.29
CA SER A 1069 -7.12 -29.53 -43.17
C SER A 1069 -7.12 -29.99 -44.62
N LYS A 1070 -7.60 -29.15 -45.54
CA LYS A 1070 -7.51 -29.36 -46.97
C LYS A 1070 -6.72 -28.21 -47.58
N ASN A 1071 -5.53 -28.50 -48.13
CA ASN A 1071 -4.66 -27.47 -48.67
C ASN A 1071 -4.14 -27.80 -50.07
N ARG A 1072 -4.06 -26.81 -50.94
CA ARG A 1072 -3.51 -26.97 -52.30
C ARG A 1072 -1.99 -27.04 -52.25
N ILE A 1073 -1.42 -28.12 -52.80
CA ILE A 1073 0.03 -28.42 -52.82
C ILE A 1073 0.71 -27.89 -54.08
N THR A 1074 0.03 -28.02 -55.23
CA THR A 1074 0.52 -27.55 -56.53
C THR A 1074 -0.63 -26.99 -57.38
N SER A 1075 -0.33 -26.22 -58.43
CA SER A 1075 -1.34 -25.73 -59.37
C SER A 1075 -1.62 -26.77 -60.46
N ARG A 1076 -2.83 -26.69 -61.03
CA ARG A 1076 -3.25 -27.55 -62.14
C ARG A 1076 -2.39 -27.35 -63.40
N ASP A 1077 -2.04 -26.10 -63.66
CA ASP A 1077 -1.31 -25.69 -64.85
C ASP A 1077 -0.18 -24.72 -64.48
N SER A 1078 0.89 -24.70 -65.29
CA SER A 1078 1.98 -23.72 -65.22
C SER A 1078 2.76 -23.66 -66.55
N ALA A 1079 3.49 -22.57 -66.80
CA ALA A 1079 4.45 -22.52 -67.90
C ALA A 1079 5.88 -22.57 -67.37
N GLY A 1080 6.62 -23.64 -67.70
CA GLY A 1080 8.03 -23.78 -67.34
C GLY A 1080 8.95 -23.05 -68.32
N VAL A 1081 9.93 -22.34 -67.78
CA VAL A 1081 11.04 -21.74 -68.53
C VAL A 1081 12.35 -22.25 -67.96
N GLN A 1082 13.21 -22.76 -68.83
CA GLN A 1082 14.50 -23.29 -68.42
C GLN A 1082 15.60 -22.97 -69.40
N ALA A 1083 16.71 -22.45 -68.90
CA ALA A 1083 17.89 -22.09 -69.69
C ALA A 1083 19.15 -22.75 -69.10
N ASN A 1084 20.06 -23.18 -69.98
CA ASN A 1084 21.35 -23.76 -69.60
C ASN A 1084 22.45 -23.18 -70.49
N LEU A 1085 23.60 -22.86 -69.87
CA LEU A 1085 24.81 -22.42 -70.53
C LEU A 1085 25.97 -23.33 -70.13
N SER A 1086 26.60 -23.94 -71.12
CA SER A 1086 27.77 -24.80 -70.97
C SER A 1086 28.99 -24.14 -71.59
N TYR A 1087 30.13 -24.22 -70.93
CA TYR A 1087 31.44 -23.83 -71.45
C TYR A 1087 32.40 -25.01 -71.41
N GLN A 1088 32.85 -25.45 -72.58
CA GLN A 1088 33.85 -26.49 -72.70
C GLN A 1088 35.25 -25.86 -72.50
N ILE A 1089 35.88 -26.17 -71.36
CA ILE A 1089 37.19 -25.61 -70.97
C ILE A 1089 38.31 -26.28 -71.78
N ASN A 1090 38.25 -27.59 -71.89
CA ASN A 1090 39.11 -28.42 -72.73
C ASN A 1090 38.37 -29.74 -73.09
N LYS A 1091 39.08 -30.71 -73.68
CA LYS A 1091 38.49 -32.00 -74.06
C LYS A 1091 37.95 -32.84 -72.88
N ASP A 1092 38.47 -32.62 -71.67
CA ASP A 1092 38.21 -33.46 -70.50
C ASP A 1092 37.31 -32.76 -69.45
N VAL A 1093 37.13 -31.43 -69.53
CA VAL A 1093 36.43 -30.62 -68.53
C VAL A 1093 35.39 -29.68 -69.15
N THR A 1094 34.15 -29.76 -68.67
CA THR A 1094 33.04 -28.86 -69.04
C THR A 1094 32.35 -28.27 -67.82
N ALA A 1095 32.20 -26.95 -67.79
CA ALA A 1095 31.42 -26.24 -66.78
C ALA A 1095 30.01 -25.90 -67.31
N ASN A 1096 28.97 -26.03 -66.47
CA ASN A 1096 27.60 -25.67 -66.84
C ASN A 1096 26.92 -24.84 -65.76
N VAL A 1097 26.02 -23.96 -66.17
CA VAL A 1097 25.12 -23.21 -65.29
C VAL A 1097 23.71 -23.27 -65.87
N GLY A 1098 22.73 -23.65 -65.05
CA GLY A 1098 21.32 -23.68 -65.43
C GLY A 1098 20.45 -22.84 -64.52
N ILE A 1099 19.37 -22.29 -65.07
CA ILE A 1099 18.31 -21.59 -64.34
C ILE A 1099 16.94 -22.05 -64.82
N ALA A 1100 15.98 -22.22 -63.92
CA ALA A 1100 14.60 -22.59 -64.22
C ALA A 1100 13.59 -21.87 -63.32
N SER A 1101 12.40 -21.62 -63.88
CA SER A 1101 11.27 -20.99 -63.19
C SER A 1101 9.94 -21.44 -63.82
N ASP A 1102 8.89 -21.52 -63.02
CA ASP A 1102 7.51 -21.76 -63.43
C ASP A 1102 6.72 -20.45 -63.33
N LEU A 1103 6.07 -20.11 -64.44
CA LEU A 1103 5.25 -18.92 -64.61
C LEU A 1103 3.75 -19.28 -64.64
N PHE A 1104 2.91 -18.26 -64.50
CA PHE A 1104 1.44 -18.35 -64.53
C PHE A 1104 0.80 -19.22 -63.43
N ARG A 1105 1.51 -19.41 -62.32
CA ARG A 1105 0.94 -19.97 -61.09
C ARG A 1105 0.47 -18.81 -60.19
N SER A 1106 -0.83 -18.71 -59.95
CA SER A 1106 -1.39 -17.62 -59.13
C SER A 1106 -0.80 -17.64 -57.71
N GLY A 1107 -0.30 -16.49 -57.25
CA GLY A 1107 0.29 -16.34 -55.92
C GLY A 1107 1.57 -17.16 -55.68
N TYR A 1108 2.16 -17.76 -56.71
CA TYR A 1108 3.36 -18.60 -56.59
C TYR A 1108 4.48 -18.10 -57.49
N ASN A 1109 5.68 -17.98 -56.93
CA ASN A 1109 6.88 -17.67 -57.67
C ASN A 1109 7.98 -18.66 -57.29
N ASN A 1110 8.82 -19.05 -58.25
CA ASN A 1110 10.03 -19.80 -57.95
C ASN A 1110 11.19 -19.36 -58.84
N VAL A 1111 12.40 -19.58 -58.34
CA VAL A 1111 13.61 -19.56 -59.16
C VAL A 1111 14.55 -20.63 -58.64
N SER A 1112 15.08 -21.42 -59.56
CA SER A 1112 16.00 -22.50 -59.24
C SER A 1112 17.20 -22.44 -60.16
N GLY A 1113 18.36 -22.79 -59.62
CA GLY A 1113 19.63 -22.77 -60.34
C GLY A 1113 20.50 -23.97 -60.00
N ASN A 1114 21.38 -24.31 -60.93
CA ASN A 1114 22.40 -25.32 -60.73
C ASN A 1114 23.71 -24.90 -61.40
N ALA A 1115 24.82 -25.42 -60.87
CA ALA A 1115 26.13 -25.33 -61.51
C ALA A 1115 26.76 -26.72 -61.51
N SER A 1116 27.54 -27.06 -62.53
CA SER A 1116 28.26 -28.34 -62.55
C SER A 1116 29.62 -28.23 -63.23
N VAL A 1117 30.55 -29.07 -62.78
CA VAL A 1117 31.80 -29.36 -63.48
C VAL A 1117 31.79 -30.85 -63.80
N ASN A 1118 31.96 -31.18 -65.07
CA ASN A 1118 32.00 -32.57 -65.53
C ASN A 1118 33.42 -32.93 -65.91
N TRP A 1119 33.90 -34.04 -65.36
CA TRP A 1119 35.21 -34.59 -65.65
C TRP A 1119 35.07 -35.88 -66.45
N ARG A 1120 35.79 -35.96 -67.55
CA ARG A 1120 35.90 -37.15 -68.40
C ARG A 1120 37.24 -37.85 -68.09
N PHE A 1121 37.22 -39.18 -68.05
CA PHE A 1121 38.39 -40.03 -67.75
C PHE A 1121 38.66 -41.03 -68.87
#